data_AF-A0A640W8W2-F1
#
_entry.id   AF-A0A640W8W2-F1
#
_cell.length_a   1.000
_cell.length_b   1.000
_cell.length_c   1.000
_cell.angle_alpha   90.00
_cell.angle_beta   90.00
_cell.angle_gamma   90.00
#
_symmetry.space_group_name_H-M   'P 1'
#
loop_
_entity.id
_entity.type
_entity.pdbx_description
1 polymer ?
#
loop_
_entity_poly.entity_id
_entity_poly.type
_entity_poly.pdbx_seq_one_letter_code
_entity_poly.pdbx_strand_id
1 'polypeptide(L)'
;MSELLVPWWAQQLTLCGWPLVSDPRLALGAEQARVRLQSLGVEGRDEFAWRLWESGADTQSPSFTWLAALELLALGSAANWVRPSCADAWLVMLARSIVAQAPTLKTWLQSLASLNDPALDAAGRELLARERQQRGVSWLALRHRLKSAYPSAPRDSTGLYSLQSRLVDLWPDDLWRARAAIAPVLAWPVDISLDEQRQYRTLLREQDDVGGREELISLLFWLAGQGHRYGWELDAARMARQRPEAQLEWLSGLNDQHDYGRVLLGFVADAEPLDWAAWDWFRLVDQAYLGHCAGWLTTEEAERFAGHGIDLLQQRYADWEAAARAYQRGRSLFEGRDLRAVFDKEWSGLLSADTSPWALPLADMLEETQRESAREFARQHRGDPGSWVLSVASIRDPDLIHRRSLSEPLGPERVQEAERYLEDVLGLRREEGAAGLARFWIPAQAHHLNQLAADSRHAAGRRSSPGASRRLPVCADHAATITMAEKYAFYLVMASDSGRYSPIEIETLAQSLCDVLSRFYRDAERMLSAWQVWETVLSEDETPDEVSLADDIAWHRCDPGSPFHWLTPSRSLTWLEPGIRPTLARFTAISLAGPLNEALWQAPQPLAPQDREALGEWIEHQYALQGGSGLVDFLDFLTEAGDRQDYQINYAPYTLNRTRLEAEIAILESGECVEEDRVHLMRLKHVRDNACRCNDQDMTAWDIAQLVDLALAGRQLDWLDEDRLSHYLDAAMRLAERHYSSWRDYAEGLYSGFGFFMDDTPEREAFLLRFREALSAWLEAEPLLAGAWASLDFPGSPMTHWTSLHVDILPGEPHRLH
;
A
#
# COMPACT_ATOMS: atom_id res chain seq x y z
N MET A 1 32.39 -10.67 -45.10
CA MET A 1 32.47 -9.32 -44.49
C MET A 1 33.64 -9.27 -43.52
N SER A 2 33.72 -10.23 -42.59
CA SER A 2 34.86 -10.41 -41.67
C SER A 2 36.25 -10.45 -42.35
N GLU A 3 36.40 -11.12 -43.50
CA GLU A 3 37.68 -11.27 -44.25
C GLU A 3 38.41 -9.97 -44.62
N LEU A 4 37.70 -8.83 -44.73
CA LEU A 4 38.30 -7.52 -45.00
C LEU A 4 38.25 -6.59 -43.79
N LEU A 5 37.22 -6.74 -42.96
CA LEU A 5 36.94 -5.80 -41.87
C LEU A 5 37.88 -6.01 -40.68
N VAL A 6 38.10 -7.26 -40.25
CA VAL A 6 38.97 -7.57 -39.10
C VAL A 6 40.45 -7.26 -39.41
N PRO A 7 41.01 -7.62 -40.59
CA PRO A 7 42.38 -7.21 -40.92
C PRO A 7 42.53 -5.69 -41.11
N TRP A 8 41.49 -4.99 -41.59
CA TRP A 8 41.51 -3.52 -41.66
C TRP A 8 41.55 -2.90 -40.26
N TRP A 9 40.76 -3.43 -39.34
CA TRP A 9 40.75 -2.99 -37.95
C TRP A 9 42.12 -3.17 -37.29
N ALA A 10 42.75 -4.33 -37.46
CA ALA A 10 44.11 -4.57 -36.98
C ALA A 10 45.13 -3.59 -37.56
N GLN A 11 44.95 -3.19 -38.83
CA GLN A 11 45.78 -2.15 -39.44
C GLN A 11 45.56 -0.79 -38.79
N GLN A 12 44.31 -0.39 -38.53
CA GLN A 12 44.03 0.90 -37.89
C GLN A 12 44.60 0.98 -36.46
N LEU A 13 44.54 -0.11 -35.69
CA LEU A 13 45.06 -0.13 -34.32
C LEU A 13 46.59 0.04 -34.23
N THR A 14 47.33 -0.17 -35.31
CA THR A 14 48.76 0.17 -35.32
C THR A 14 49.01 1.68 -35.10
N LEU A 15 48.03 2.54 -35.40
CA LEU A 15 48.05 3.97 -35.08
C LEU A 15 47.96 4.23 -33.56
N CYS A 16 47.39 3.30 -32.80
CA CYS A 16 47.35 3.32 -31.33
C CYS A 16 48.54 2.58 -30.69
N GLY A 17 49.56 2.21 -31.48
CA GLY A 17 50.73 1.47 -31.00
C GLY A 17 50.52 -0.04 -30.85
N TRP A 18 49.45 -0.61 -31.39
CA TRP A 18 49.21 -2.06 -31.34
C TRP A 18 50.13 -2.83 -32.31
N PRO A 19 50.51 -4.08 -31.96
CA PRO A 19 51.18 -4.96 -32.91
C PRO A 19 50.25 -5.32 -34.07
N LEU A 20 50.81 -5.48 -35.27
CA LEU A 20 50.04 -5.95 -36.42
C LEU A 20 49.75 -7.46 -36.25
N VAL A 21 48.50 -7.78 -35.92
CA VAL A 21 47.99 -9.16 -35.80
C VAL A 21 46.89 -9.43 -36.84
N SER A 22 46.44 -10.67 -36.95
CA SER A 22 45.31 -11.03 -37.82
C SER A 22 43.94 -10.62 -37.25
N ASP A 23 43.78 -10.66 -35.92
CA ASP A 23 42.55 -10.30 -35.21
C ASP A 23 42.90 -9.56 -33.90
N PRO A 24 42.52 -8.28 -33.74
CA PRO A 24 42.80 -7.50 -32.55
C PRO A 24 42.27 -8.12 -31.24
N ARG A 25 41.18 -8.88 -31.32
CA ARG A 25 40.54 -9.51 -30.15
C ARG A 25 41.44 -10.56 -29.50
N LEU A 26 42.41 -11.08 -30.25
CA LEU A 26 43.35 -12.11 -29.80
C LEU A 26 44.75 -11.54 -29.54
N ALA A 27 44.96 -10.23 -29.71
CA ALA A 27 46.27 -9.61 -29.56
C ALA A 27 46.74 -9.54 -28.09
N LEU A 28 45.78 -9.42 -27.16
CA LEU A 28 46.00 -9.29 -25.72
C LEU A 28 45.19 -10.34 -24.97
N GLY A 29 45.71 -10.82 -23.84
CA GLY A 29 44.89 -11.56 -22.87
C GLY A 29 43.93 -10.64 -22.13
N ALA A 30 42.84 -11.18 -21.57
CA ALA A 30 41.81 -10.40 -20.87
C ALA A 30 42.37 -9.47 -19.77
N GLU A 31 43.32 -9.96 -18.96
CA GLU A 31 43.98 -9.14 -17.92
C GLU A 31 44.81 -7.99 -18.51
N GLN A 32 45.51 -8.22 -19.61
CA GLN A 32 46.29 -7.17 -20.27
C GLN A 32 45.38 -6.11 -20.88
N ALA A 33 44.23 -6.54 -21.45
CA ALA A 33 43.22 -5.64 -21.96
C ALA A 33 42.61 -4.79 -20.83
N ARG A 34 42.29 -5.37 -19.67
CA ARG A 34 41.81 -4.65 -18.48
C ARG A 34 42.82 -3.64 -17.96
N VAL A 35 44.09 -4.00 -17.83
CA VAL A 35 45.16 -3.07 -17.42
C VAL A 35 45.29 -1.91 -18.40
N ARG A 36 45.19 -2.19 -19.71
CA ARG A 36 45.20 -1.14 -20.74
C ARG A 36 43.97 -0.24 -20.65
N LEU A 37 42.78 -0.79 -20.41
CA LEU A 37 41.54 -0.01 -20.17
C LEU A 37 41.68 0.90 -18.95
N GLN A 38 42.20 0.40 -17.83
CA GLN A 38 42.46 1.21 -16.64
C GLN A 38 43.45 2.35 -16.92
N SER A 39 44.49 2.11 -17.73
CA SER A 39 45.43 3.17 -18.12
C SER A 39 44.79 4.26 -18.99
N LEU A 40 43.64 3.97 -19.62
CA LEU A 40 42.81 4.92 -20.36
C LEU A 40 41.73 5.58 -19.50
N GLY A 41 41.73 5.32 -18.18
CA GLY A 41 40.73 5.83 -17.24
C GLY A 41 39.40 5.07 -17.29
N VAL A 42 39.37 3.87 -17.88
CA VAL A 42 38.17 3.03 -17.95
C VAL A 42 38.24 1.98 -16.84
N GLU A 43 37.58 2.27 -15.72
CA GLU A 43 37.68 1.48 -14.48
C GLU A 43 36.77 0.24 -14.46
N GLY A 44 35.67 0.27 -15.22
CA GLY A 44 34.68 -0.80 -15.22
C GLY A 44 33.82 -0.85 -16.48
N ARG A 45 32.88 -1.79 -16.51
CA ARG A 45 32.01 -2.08 -17.67
C ARG A 45 31.09 -0.91 -18.03
N ASP A 46 30.58 -0.21 -17.02
CA ASP A 46 29.65 0.92 -17.22
C ASP A 46 30.35 2.11 -17.89
N GLU A 47 31.50 2.53 -17.35
CA GLU A 47 32.35 3.58 -17.96
C GLU A 47 32.79 3.17 -19.38
N PHE A 48 33.14 1.89 -19.58
CA PHE A 48 33.50 1.37 -20.89
C PHE A 48 32.35 1.52 -21.89
N ALA A 49 31.11 1.20 -21.49
CA ALA A 49 29.96 1.27 -22.37
C ALA A 49 29.63 2.71 -22.78
N TRP A 50 29.66 3.64 -21.82
CA TRP A 50 29.53 5.08 -22.09
C TRP A 50 30.62 5.56 -23.07
N ARG A 51 31.89 5.28 -22.77
CA ARG A 51 33.02 5.71 -23.60
C ARG A 51 32.95 5.17 -25.02
N LEU A 52 32.58 3.90 -25.19
CA LEU A 52 32.47 3.30 -26.53
C LEU A 52 31.35 3.99 -27.33
N TRP A 53 30.20 4.23 -26.71
CA TRP A 53 29.07 4.85 -27.38
C TRP A 53 29.32 6.31 -27.71
N GLU A 54 29.73 7.12 -26.73
CA GLU A 54 30.05 8.53 -26.93
C GLU A 54 31.13 8.70 -28.00
N SER A 55 32.19 7.90 -27.94
CA SER A 55 33.27 7.95 -28.93
C SER A 55 32.82 7.49 -30.31
N GLY A 56 31.91 6.52 -30.40
CA GLY A 56 31.38 6.02 -31.66
C GLY A 56 30.30 6.89 -32.30
N ALA A 57 29.54 7.62 -31.48
CA ALA A 57 28.44 8.49 -31.90
C ALA A 57 28.87 9.96 -32.09
N ASP A 58 30.06 10.35 -31.62
CA ASP A 58 30.56 11.72 -31.75
C ASP A 58 30.69 12.15 -33.22
N THR A 59 30.07 13.28 -33.54
CA THR A 59 30.11 13.93 -34.85
C THR A 59 30.90 15.23 -34.86
N GLN A 60 31.33 15.74 -33.69
CA GLN A 60 32.04 17.01 -33.55
C GLN A 60 33.55 16.85 -33.78
N SER A 61 34.20 15.83 -33.20
CA SER A 61 35.63 15.53 -33.40
C SER A 61 35.89 14.07 -33.85
N PRO A 62 35.20 13.62 -34.91
CA PRO A 62 34.97 12.20 -35.20
C PRO A 62 36.23 11.38 -35.46
N SER A 63 37.30 11.96 -36.02
CA SER A 63 38.47 11.16 -36.39
C SER A 63 39.24 10.62 -35.18
N PHE A 64 39.43 11.42 -34.14
CA PHE A 64 40.12 10.98 -32.93
C PHE A 64 39.23 10.03 -32.12
N THR A 65 37.96 10.41 -31.92
CA THR A 65 37.01 9.65 -31.12
C THR A 65 36.69 8.30 -31.79
N TRP A 66 36.58 8.21 -33.11
CA TRP A 66 36.41 6.91 -33.78
C TRP A 66 37.66 6.03 -33.73
N LEU A 67 38.87 6.60 -33.76
CA LEU A 67 40.09 5.80 -33.55
C LEU A 67 40.16 5.26 -32.12
N ALA A 68 39.81 6.08 -31.12
CA ALA A 68 39.68 5.64 -29.74
C ALA A 68 38.60 4.56 -29.58
N ALA A 69 37.44 4.72 -30.23
CA ALA A 69 36.37 3.72 -30.23
C ALA A 69 36.83 2.38 -30.83
N LEU A 70 37.65 2.38 -31.89
CA LEU A 70 38.23 1.17 -32.44
C LEU A 70 39.18 0.48 -31.44
N GLU A 71 39.99 1.22 -30.68
CA GLU A 71 40.86 0.67 -29.63
C GLU A 71 40.04 0.14 -28.44
N LEU A 72 39.07 0.92 -27.96
CA LEU A 72 38.15 0.51 -26.90
C LEU A 72 37.41 -0.78 -27.29
N LEU A 73 36.88 -0.85 -28.51
CA LEU A 73 36.19 -2.05 -28.98
C LEU A 73 37.10 -3.29 -28.96
N ALA A 74 38.40 -3.13 -29.24
CA ALA A 74 39.36 -4.24 -29.27
C ALA A 74 39.66 -4.72 -27.85
N LEU A 75 39.88 -3.77 -26.95
CA LEU A 75 40.10 -4.02 -25.54
C LEU A 75 38.89 -4.64 -24.87
N GLY A 76 37.69 -4.09 -25.06
CA GLY A 76 36.45 -4.60 -24.52
C GLY A 76 36.11 -6.00 -25.05
N SER A 77 36.40 -6.27 -26.33
CA SER A 77 36.26 -7.62 -26.90
C SER A 77 37.24 -8.61 -26.25
N ALA A 78 38.51 -8.22 -26.07
CA ALA A 78 39.52 -9.06 -25.43
C ALA A 78 39.25 -9.28 -23.92
N ALA A 79 38.62 -8.31 -23.26
CA ALA A 79 38.19 -8.38 -21.87
C ALA A 79 36.83 -9.09 -21.67
N ASN A 80 36.16 -9.51 -22.76
CA ASN A 80 34.80 -10.08 -22.74
C ASN A 80 33.74 -9.14 -22.11
N TRP A 81 33.85 -7.84 -22.39
CA TRP A 81 32.91 -6.80 -21.96
C TRP A 81 31.87 -6.45 -23.04
N VAL A 82 32.05 -6.95 -24.27
CA VAL A 82 31.11 -6.80 -25.39
C VAL A 82 30.81 -8.18 -25.97
N ARG A 83 29.53 -8.47 -26.24
CA ARG A 83 29.15 -9.72 -26.93
C ARG A 83 29.75 -9.75 -28.34
N PRO A 84 30.25 -10.89 -28.85
CA PRO A 84 30.89 -10.95 -30.16
C PRO A 84 30.05 -10.38 -31.32
N SER A 85 28.74 -10.63 -31.32
CA SER A 85 27.81 -10.07 -32.32
C SER A 85 27.73 -8.55 -32.25
N CYS A 86 27.61 -7.99 -31.04
CA CYS A 86 27.61 -6.55 -30.83
C CYS A 86 28.95 -5.94 -31.24
N ALA A 87 30.07 -6.59 -30.90
CA ALA A 87 31.39 -6.11 -31.29
C ALA A 87 31.56 -6.02 -32.82
N ASP A 88 31.09 -7.04 -33.55
CA ASP A 88 31.09 -7.02 -35.01
C ASP A 88 30.17 -5.92 -35.57
N ALA A 89 29.00 -5.69 -34.97
CA ALA A 89 28.08 -4.62 -35.37
C ALA A 89 28.68 -3.22 -35.15
N TRP A 90 29.29 -2.97 -33.98
CA TRP A 90 30.02 -1.75 -33.66
C TRP A 90 31.17 -1.52 -34.64
N LEU A 91 31.93 -2.57 -34.97
CA LEU A 91 33.02 -2.48 -35.93
C LEU A 91 32.52 -2.11 -37.34
N VAL A 92 31.43 -2.73 -37.79
CA VAL A 92 30.80 -2.39 -39.09
C VAL A 92 30.35 -0.93 -39.09
N MET A 93 29.69 -0.48 -38.02
CA MET A 93 29.21 0.90 -37.89
C MET A 93 30.36 1.90 -37.91
N LEU A 94 31.40 1.72 -37.08
CA LEU A 94 32.59 2.57 -37.05
C LEU A 94 33.31 2.61 -38.41
N ALA A 95 33.49 1.45 -39.05
CA ALA A 95 34.14 1.37 -40.36
C ALA A 95 33.34 2.13 -41.44
N ARG A 96 32.01 2.07 -41.39
CA ARG A 96 31.14 2.83 -42.31
C ARG A 96 31.27 4.32 -42.08
N SER A 97 31.22 4.77 -40.83
CA SER A 97 31.38 6.18 -40.47
C SER A 97 32.73 6.72 -40.92
N ILE A 98 33.82 6.02 -40.61
CA ILE A 98 35.19 6.39 -41.00
C ILE A 98 35.33 6.46 -42.53
N VAL A 99 34.89 5.44 -43.27
CA VAL A 99 35.04 5.40 -44.74
C VAL A 99 34.10 6.37 -45.46
N ALA A 100 32.96 6.72 -44.86
CA ALA A 100 32.06 7.74 -45.38
C ALA A 100 32.66 9.14 -45.25
N GLN A 101 33.27 9.45 -44.10
CA GLN A 101 33.92 10.75 -43.88
C GLN A 101 35.27 10.88 -44.60
N ALA A 102 36.09 9.83 -44.57
CA ALA A 102 37.40 9.77 -45.20
C ALA A 102 37.38 8.78 -46.38
N PRO A 103 37.20 9.25 -47.63
CA PRO A 103 37.07 8.38 -48.79
C PRO A 103 38.37 7.65 -49.17
N THR A 104 39.52 8.03 -48.59
CA THR A 104 40.83 7.39 -48.80
C THR A 104 41.60 7.29 -47.48
N LEU A 105 42.51 6.32 -47.37
CA LEU A 105 43.42 6.17 -46.22
C LEU A 105 44.25 7.45 -46.00
N LYS A 106 44.67 8.13 -47.08
CA LYS A 106 45.40 9.40 -46.98
C LYS A 106 44.55 10.47 -46.29
N THR A 107 43.27 10.59 -46.65
CA THR A 107 42.36 11.57 -46.04
C THR A 107 42.10 11.26 -44.57
N TRP A 108 42.00 9.98 -44.21
CA TRP A 108 41.87 9.53 -42.82
C TRP A 108 43.09 9.90 -41.98
N LEU A 109 44.30 9.62 -42.47
CA LEU A 109 45.52 9.97 -41.75
C LEU A 109 45.71 11.50 -41.64
N GLN A 110 45.26 12.26 -42.65
CA GLN A 110 45.30 13.72 -42.61
C GLN A 110 44.36 14.30 -41.55
N SER A 111 43.20 13.69 -41.29
CA SER A 111 42.30 14.16 -40.23
C SER A 111 42.84 13.84 -38.83
N LEU A 112 43.64 12.78 -38.69
CA LEU A 112 44.35 12.42 -37.45
C LEU A 112 45.61 13.26 -37.18
N ALA A 113 46.20 13.87 -38.21
CA ALA A 113 47.46 14.63 -38.09
C ALA A 113 47.37 15.87 -37.19
N SER A 114 46.16 16.30 -36.80
CA SER A 114 45.94 17.40 -35.86
C SER A 114 46.51 17.15 -34.45
N LEU A 115 46.86 15.90 -34.12
CA LEU A 115 47.40 15.50 -32.82
C LEU A 115 48.89 15.79 -32.64
N ASN A 116 49.63 16.08 -33.72
CA ASN A 116 51.09 16.29 -33.71
C ASN A 116 51.88 15.19 -32.97
N ASP A 117 51.47 13.93 -33.11
CA ASP A 117 52.14 12.77 -32.50
C ASP A 117 53.11 12.10 -33.51
N PRO A 118 54.44 12.16 -33.28
CA PRO A 118 55.43 11.56 -34.17
C PRO A 118 55.29 10.04 -34.36
N ALA A 119 54.78 9.32 -33.35
CA ALA A 119 54.59 7.88 -33.39
C ALA A 119 53.40 7.51 -34.27
N LEU A 120 52.28 8.23 -34.10
CA LEU A 120 51.09 8.08 -34.97
C LEU A 120 51.44 8.41 -36.42
N ASP A 121 52.19 9.49 -36.65
CA ASP A 121 52.64 9.90 -37.99
C ASP A 121 53.53 8.84 -38.65
N ALA A 122 54.42 8.20 -37.88
CA ALA A 122 55.26 7.10 -38.37
C ALA A 122 54.43 5.86 -38.74
N ALA A 123 53.49 5.47 -37.88
CA ALA A 123 52.56 4.38 -38.15
C ALA A 123 51.68 4.65 -39.38
N GLY A 124 51.20 5.89 -39.53
CA GLY A 124 50.43 6.32 -40.71
C GLY A 124 51.22 6.22 -42.02
N ARG A 125 52.50 6.61 -42.03
CA ARG A 125 53.38 6.45 -43.21
C ARG A 125 53.56 4.98 -43.58
N GLU A 126 53.72 4.11 -42.59
CA GLU A 126 53.85 2.66 -42.80
C GLU A 126 52.56 2.04 -43.36
N LEU A 127 51.38 2.42 -42.85
CA LEU A 127 50.10 1.98 -43.39
C LEU A 127 49.92 2.39 -44.87
N LEU A 128 50.27 3.63 -45.21
CA LEU A 128 50.21 4.11 -46.58
C LEU A 128 51.18 3.35 -47.51
N ALA A 129 52.38 3.02 -47.02
CA ALA A 129 53.34 2.22 -47.77
C ALA A 129 52.83 0.80 -48.03
N ARG A 130 52.19 0.17 -47.03
CA ARG A 130 51.59 -1.17 -47.16
C ARG A 130 50.44 -1.21 -48.15
N GLU A 131 49.56 -0.21 -48.13
CA GLU A 131 48.46 -0.12 -49.11
C GLU A 131 49.02 0.00 -50.54
N ARG A 132 50.03 0.86 -50.76
CA ARG A 132 50.68 1.02 -52.08
C ARG A 132 51.38 -0.25 -52.56
N GLN A 133 51.97 -1.02 -51.63
CA GLN A 133 52.62 -2.29 -51.93
C GLN A 133 51.65 -3.47 -52.03
N GLN A 134 50.33 -3.24 -51.88
CA GLN A 134 49.30 -4.28 -51.84
C GLN A 134 49.54 -5.34 -50.74
N ARG A 135 50.22 -4.95 -49.65
CA ARG A 135 50.53 -5.80 -48.49
C ARG A 135 49.56 -5.59 -47.33
N GLY A 136 48.36 -5.07 -47.62
CA GLY A 136 47.34 -4.74 -46.62
C GLY A 136 45.93 -4.61 -47.20
N VAL A 137 44.96 -4.25 -46.37
CA VAL A 137 43.57 -4.08 -46.84
C VAL A 137 43.49 -2.79 -47.66
N SER A 138 43.02 -2.91 -48.91
CA SER A 138 42.77 -1.74 -49.75
C SER A 138 41.57 -0.96 -49.22
N TRP A 139 41.74 0.34 -48.98
CA TRP A 139 40.65 1.25 -48.56
C TRP A 139 39.51 1.25 -49.57
N LEU A 140 39.84 1.20 -50.87
CA LEU A 140 38.85 1.12 -51.95
C LEU A 140 38.05 -0.20 -51.89
N ALA A 141 38.73 -1.32 -51.65
CA ALA A 141 38.08 -2.63 -51.52
C ALA A 141 37.15 -2.68 -50.31
N LEU A 142 37.59 -2.15 -49.16
CA LEU A 142 36.77 -2.01 -47.96
C LEU A 142 35.53 -1.15 -48.24
N ARG A 143 35.70 0.03 -48.85
CA ARG A 143 34.60 0.93 -49.21
C ARG A 143 33.58 0.28 -50.14
N HIS A 144 34.05 -0.42 -51.17
CA HIS A 144 33.18 -1.16 -52.08
C HIS A 144 32.42 -2.26 -51.32
N ARG A 145 33.11 -3.00 -50.44
CA ARG A 145 32.49 -4.08 -49.67
C ARG A 145 31.42 -3.55 -48.71
N LEU A 146 31.69 -2.48 -47.97
CA LEU A 146 30.74 -1.84 -47.06
C LEU A 146 29.52 -1.28 -47.79
N LYS A 147 29.70 -0.72 -49.00
CA LYS A 147 28.58 -0.31 -49.87
C LYS A 147 27.77 -1.50 -50.41
N SER A 148 28.43 -2.57 -50.83
CA SER A 148 27.77 -3.75 -51.41
C SER A 148 27.00 -4.58 -50.37
N ALA A 149 27.44 -4.56 -49.11
CA ALA A 149 26.75 -5.24 -48.00
C ALA A 149 25.45 -4.52 -47.57
N TYR A 150 25.24 -3.29 -48.05
CA TYR A 150 24.13 -2.40 -47.71
C TYR A 150 23.77 -1.51 -48.90
N PRO A 151 23.08 -2.02 -49.94
CA PRO A 151 22.47 -1.14 -50.92
C PRO A 151 21.47 -0.25 -50.18
N SER A 152 21.50 1.05 -50.49
CA SER A 152 20.47 2.00 -50.06
C SER A 152 19.11 1.40 -50.45
N ALA A 153 18.36 0.87 -49.48
CA ALA A 153 17.04 0.32 -49.74
C ALA A 153 16.16 1.43 -50.35
N PRO A 154 15.31 1.12 -51.34
CA PRO A 154 14.30 2.07 -51.78
C PRO A 154 13.43 2.43 -50.58
N ARG A 155 13.02 3.70 -50.48
CA ARG A 155 11.90 4.11 -49.64
C ARG A 155 10.64 3.48 -50.21
N ASP A 156 10.38 2.21 -49.91
CA ASP A 156 9.10 1.59 -50.24
C ASP A 156 8.04 2.08 -49.25
N SER A 157 6.85 2.33 -49.80
CA SER A 157 5.70 3.03 -49.22
C SER A 157 4.99 2.31 -48.07
N THR A 158 5.66 1.40 -47.36
CA THR A 158 5.16 0.70 -46.16
C THR A 158 6.14 0.70 -44.97
N GLY A 159 7.31 1.34 -45.10
CA GLY A 159 7.85 2.21 -44.05
C GLY A 159 8.54 1.67 -42.78
N LEU A 160 8.70 0.37 -42.48
CA LEU A 160 9.15 0.01 -41.10
C LEU A 160 10.22 -1.08 -40.86
N TYR A 161 10.79 -1.81 -41.84
CA TYR A 161 11.55 -3.03 -41.46
C TYR A 161 13.03 -3.18 -41.87
N SER A 162 13.65 -2.34 -42.71
CA SER A 162 15.01 -2.68 -43.23
C SER A 162 16.20 -1.97 -42.58
N LEU A 163 16.01 -0.83 -41.90
CA LEU A 163 17.11 -0.09 -41.22
C LEU A 163 17.13 -0.34 -39.70
N GLN A 164 15.97 -0.49 -39.07
CA GLN A 164 15.84 -0.83 -37.65
C GLN A 164 16.51 -2.19 -37.32
N SER A 165 16.34 -3.20 -38.17
CA SER A 165 16.79 -4.58 -37.93
C SER A 165 18.31 -4.78 -37.70
N ARG A 166 19.19 -3.81 -38.01
CA ARG A 166 20.66 -3.95 -37.77
C ARG A 166 21.26 -2.89 -36.84
N LEU A 167 20.52 -1.84 -36.48
CA LEU A 167 20.85 -1.00 -35.32
C LEU A 167 20.51 -1.75 -34.01
N VAL A 168 19.55 -2.67 -34.08
CA VAL A 168 19.22 -3.62 -33.00
C VAL A 168 20.46 -4.41 -32.56
N ASP A 169 21.39 -4.74 -33.48
CA ASP A 169 22.58 -5.55 -33.17
C ASP A 169 23.70 -4.81 -32.40
N LEU A 170 23.67 -3.47 -32.29
CA LEU A 170 24.70 -2.71 -31.54
C LEU A 170 24.63 -2.96 -30.04
N TRP A 171 23.42 -3.24 -29.56
CA TRP A 171 23.12 -3.45 -28.16
C TRP A 171 22.67 -4.91 -27.97
N PRO A 172 22.98 -5.54 -26.82
CA PRO A 172 22.38 -6.81 -26.47
C PRO A 172 20.87 -6.64 -26.21
N ASP A 173 20.19 -7.75 -25.93
CA ASP A 173 18.76 -7.91 -25.55
C ASP A 173 18.02 -6.61 -25.20
N ASP A 174 16.83 -6.44 -25.79
CA ASP A 174 16.09 -5.17 -25.77
C ASP A 174 15.78 -4.69 -24.34
N LEU A 175 15.55 -5.61 -23.41
CA LEU A 175 15.26 -5.33 -22.01
C LEU A 175 16.33 -4.43 -21.33
N TRP A 176 17.61 -4.66 -21.59
CA TRP A 176 18.68 -3.91 -20.92
C TRP A 176 18.93 -2.52 -21.49
N ARG A 177 18.26 -2.14 -22.60
CA ARG A 177 18.35 -0.77 -23.14
C ARG A 177 17.76 0.26 -22.18
N ALA A 178 16.79 -0.12 -21.35
CA ALA A 178 16.21 0.78 -20.34
C ALA A 178 17.26 1.23 -19.31
N ARG A 179 18.23 0.37 -18.97
CA ARG A 179 19.33 0.70 -18.05
C ARG A 179 20.20 1.86 -18.54
N ALA A 180 20.17 2.20 -19.83
CA ALA A 180 20.98 3.27 -20.39
C ALA A 180 20.71 4.67 -19.79
N ALA A 181 19.59 4.86 -19.07
CA ALA A 181 19.40 6.03 -18.21
C ALA A 181 20.51 6.22 -17.16
N ILE A 182 21.16 5.12 -16.75
CA ILE A 182 22.25 5.07 -15.77
C ILE A 182 23.54 4.61 -16.46
N ALA A 183 23.51 3.45 -17.12
CA ALA A 183 24.64 2.93 -17.90
C ALA A 183 24.21 1.93 -18.98
N PRO A 184 24.66 2.09 -20.24
CA PRO A 184 24.37 1.14 -21.31
C PRO A 184 24.98 -0.25 -21.05
N VAL A 185 24.35 -1.29 -21.57
CA VAL A 185 24.82 -2.68 -21.47
C VAL A 185 25.34 -3.14 -22.84
N LEU A 186 26.54 -3.70 -22.89
CA LEU A 186 27.17 -4.19 -24.15
C LEU A 186 27.34 -5.71 -24.22
N ALA A 187 27.06 -6.40 -23.12
CA ALA A 187 27.06 -7.86 -23.03
C ALA A 187 25.95 -8.31 -22.07
N TRP A 188 25.18 -9.32 -22.49
CA TRP A 188 24.23 -10.04 -21.65
C TRP A 188 23.99 -11.46 -22.21
N PRO A 189 23.84 -12.50 -21.37
CA PRO A 189 24.18 -12.52 -19.94
C PRO A 189 25.69 -12.30 -19.74
N VAL A 190 26.09 -11.89 -18.53
CA VAL A 190 27.50 -11.56 -18.24
C VAL A 190 28.12 -12.58 -17.31
N ASP A 191 29.23 -13.16 -17.74
CA ASP A 191 30.08 -13.97 -16.86
C ASP A 191 30.99 -13.05 -16.03
N ILE A 192 30.69 -12.93 -14.73
CA ILE A 192 31.42 -12.09 -13.78
C ILE A 192 32.36 -12.95 -12.93
N SER A 193 33.63 -12.54 -12.84
CA SER A 193 34.62 -13.21 -11.98
C SER A 193 34.31 -12.99 -10.50
N LEU A 194 34.80 -13.86 -9.60
CA LEU A 194 34.57 -13.70 -8.17
C LEU A 194 35.09 -12.37 -7.59
N ASP A 195 36.16 -11.80 -8.17
CA ASP A 195 36.69 -10.51 -7.73
C ASP A 195 35.83 -9.34 -8.21
N GLU A 196 35.33 -9.38 -9.45
CA GLU A 196 34.35 -8.40 -9.95
C GLU A 196 33.03 -8.50 -9.15
N GLN A 197 32.55 -9.71 -8.82
CA GLN A 197 31.36 -9.89 -7.97
C GLN A 197 31.50 -9.19 -6.62
N ARG A 198 32.69 -9.26 -5.99
CA ARG A 198 32.94 -8.57 -4.72
C ARG A 198 32.86 -7.05 -4.87
N GLN A 199 33.35 -6.50 -5.98
CA GLN A 199 33.25 -5.07 -6.25
C GLN A 199 31.80 -4.62 -6.38
N TYR A 200 30.96 -5.38 -7.09
CA TYR A 200 29.53 -5.09 -7.19
C TYR A 200 28.80 -5.22 -5.84
N ARG A 201 29.17 -6.18 -5.00
CA ARG A 201 28.63 -6.28 -3.62
C ARG A 201 29.02 -5.07 -2.76
N THR A 202 30.25 -4.60 -2.87
CA THR A 202 30.69 -3.37 -2.19
C THR A 202 29.91 -2.16 -2.69
N LEU A 203 29.72 -2.03 -4.00
CA LEU A 203 28.95 -0.95 -4.61
C LEU A 203 27.50 -0.92 -4.09
N LEU A 204 26.81 -2.06 -4.13
CA LEU A 204 25.43 -2.19 -3.62
C LEU A 204 25.32 -1.84 -2.14
N ARG A 205 26.34 -2.19 -1.34
CA ARG A 205 26.40 -1.82 0.07
C ARG A 205 26.64 -0.32 0.28
N GLU A 206 27.51 0.29 -0.52
CA GLU A 206 27.86 1.71 -0.37
C GLU A 206 26.76 2.65 -0.90
N GLN A 207 26.04 2.24 -1.95
CA GLN A 207 25.03 3.08 -2.61
C GLN A 207 23.62 2.90 -2.02
N ASP A 208 23.25 1.67 -1.68
CA ASP A 208 21.86 1.32 -1.34
C ASP A 208 21.74 0.56 0.00
N ASP A 209 22.83 0.48 0.77
CA ASP A 209 22.93 -0.26 2.05
C ASP A 209 22.50 -1.74 1.96
N VAL A 210 22.72 -2.36 0.80
CA VAL A 210 22.37 -3.76 0.57
C VAL A 210 23.54 -4.67 0.94
N GLY A 211 23.40 -5.43 2.02
CA GLY A 211 24.36 -6.40 2.53
C GLY A 211 24.19 -7.81 1.98
N GLY A 212 23.05 -8.14 1.37
CA GLY A 212 22.79 -9.49 0.85
C GLY A 212 21.63 -9.61 -0.13
N ARG A 213 21.43 -10.85 -0.62
CA ARG A 213 20.40 -11.20 -1.60
C ARG A 213 18.99 -10.81 -1.16
N GLU A 214 18.64 -11.12 0.08
CA GLU A 214 17.28 -10.90 0.56
C GLU A 214 16.95 -9.41 0.67
N GLU A 215 17.89 -8.59 1.16
CA GLU A 215 17.78 -7.13 1.21
C GLU A 215 17.67 -6.53 -0.20
N LEU A 216 18.42 -7.07 -1.18
CA LEU A 216 18.28 -6.68 -2.58
C LEU A 216 16.86 -6.93 -3.09
N ILE A 217 16.28 -8.10 -2.81
CA ILE A 217 14.93 -8.41 -3.26
C ILE A 217 13.90 -7.48 -2.61
N SER A 218 14.04 -7.19 -1.32
CA SER A 218 13.20 -6.21 -0.64
C SER A 218 13.32 -4.83 -1.30
N LEU A 219 14.53 -4.38 -1.63
CA LEU A 219 14.76 -3.13 -2.35
C LEU A 219 14.09 -3.12 -3.73
N LEU A 220 14.23 -4.19 -4.52
CA LEU A 220 13.64 -4.27 -5.86
C LEU A 220 12.10 -4.24 -5.81
N PHE A 221 11.48 -4.97 -4.89
CA PHE A 221 10.02 -4.90 -4.71
C PHE A 221 9.55 -3.56 -4.14
N TRP A 222 10.36 -2.90 -3.32
CA TRP A 222 10.06 -1.55 -2.84
C TRP A 222 10.13 -0.52 -3.97
N LEU A 223 11.19 -0.53 -4.79
CA LEU A 223 11.34 0.34 -5.97
C LEU A 223 10.18 0.15 -6.96
N ALA A 224 9.79 -1.11 -7.21
CA ALA A 224 8.60 -1.43 -8.01
C ALA A 224 7.32 -0.89 -7.34
N GLY A 225 7.16 -1.13 -6.05
CA GLY A 225 5.95 -0.93 -5.25
C GLY A 225 5.62 0.52 -4.91
N GLN A 226 6.39 1.12 -4.00
CA GLN A 226 6.20 2.48 -3.47
C GLN A 226 7.36 3.38 -3.83
N GLY A 227 8.60 2.93 -3.63
CA GLY A 227 9.82 3.70 -3.90
C GLY A 227 9.86 5.02 -3.15
N HIS A 228 10.77 5.92 -3.55
CA HIS A 228 10.76 7.28 -3.01
C HIS A 228 9.55 8.08 -3.50
N ARG A 229 9.04 7.76 -4.69
CA ARG A 229 7.92 8.49 -5.32
C ARG A 229 6.68 8.52 -4.44
N TYR A 230 6.41 7.49 -3.63
CA TYR A 230 5.25 7.43 -2.74
C TYR A 230 5.18 8.65 -1.82
N GLY A 231 6.23 8.85 -1.02
CA GLY A 231 6.30 9.99 -0.10
C GLY A 231 6.29 11.33 -0.83
N TRP A 232 7.00 11.43 -1.96
CA TRP A 232 7.05 12.66 -2.76
C TRP A 232 5.69 13.05 -3.34
N GLU A 233 4.91 12.09 -3.86
CA GLU A 233 3.57 12.33 -4.44
C GLU A 233 2.54 12.71 -3.39
N LEU A 234 2.61 12.10 -2.19
CA LEU A 234 1.77 12.50 -1.07
C LEU A 234 2.13 13.90 -0.55
N ASP A 235 3.42 14.19 -0.37
CA ASP A 235 3.88 15.51 0.04
C ASP A 235 3.48 16.58 -0.98
N ALA A 236 3.63 16.31 -2.27
CA ALA A 236 3.28 17.28 -3.30
C ALA A 236 1.77 17.49 -3.41
N ALA A 237 0.96 16.43 -3.34
CA ALA A 237 -0.50 16.54 -3.32
C ALA A 237 -1.00 17.32 -2.09
N ARG A 238 -0.36 17.12 -0.92
CA ARG A 238 -0.61 17.89 0.30
C ARG A 238 -0.21 19.34 0.11
N MET A 239 1.03 19.63 -0.28
CA MET A 239 1.57 20.98 -0.42
C MET A 239 0.84 21.80 -1.49
N ALA A 240 0.39 21.17 -2.58
CA ALA A 240 -0.38 21.82 -3.64
C ALA A 240 -1.75 22.35 -3.16
N ARG A 241 -2.33 21.77 -2.09
CA ARG A 241 -3.60 22.21 -1.48
C ARG A 241 -3.40 23.26 -0.38
N GLN A 242 -2.19 23.40 0.14
CA GLN A 242 -1.88 24.27 1.28
C GLN A 242 -1.61 25.72 0.88
N ARG A 243 -1.78 26.64 1.83
CA ARG A 243 -1.42 28.05 1.65
C ARG A 243 0.10 28.24 1.76
N PRO A 244 0.66 29.32 1.19
CA PRO A 244 2.10 29.58 1.27
C PRO A 244 2.66 29.63 2.69
N GLU A 245 1.89 30.08 3.69
CA GLU A 245 2.35 30.09 5.07
C GLU A 245 2.56 28.67 5.62
N ALA A 246 1.62 27.76 5.36
CA ALA A 246 1.69 26.36 5.78
C ALA A 246 2.79 25.58 5.02
N GLN A 247 3.05 25.93 3.76
CA GLN A 247 4.16 25.38 2.98
C GLN A 247 5.52 25.76 3.59
N LEU A 248 5.68 27.00 4.05
CA LEU A 248 6.89 27.46 4.72
C LEU A 248 7.09 26.80 6.09
N GLU A 249 5.99 26.61 6.84
CA GLU A 249 6.02 25.89 8.12
C GLU A 249 6.45 24.43 7.91
N TRP A 250 5.83 23.73 6.95
CA TRP A 250 6.23 22.37 6.56
C TRP A 250 7.71 22.32 6.18
N LEU A 251 8.18 23.22 5.30
CA LEU A 251 9.58 23.28 4.88
C LEU A 251 10.53 23.47 6.07
N SER A 252 10.17 24.32 7.02
CA SER A 252 10.97 24.57 8.23
C SER A 252 11.04 23.36 9.17
N GLY A 253 10.06 22.47 9.11
CA GLY A 253 9.99 21.24 9.91
C GLY A 253 10.80 20.06 9.37
N LEU A 254 11.28 20.13 8.12
CA LEU A 254 11.95 19.00 7.44
C LEU A 254 13.39 18.71 7.89
N ASN A 255 14.01 19.56 8.72
CA ASN A 255 15.39 19.40 9.21
C ASN A 255 16.38 19.06 8.07
N ASP A 256 16.97 17.86 8.06
CA ASP A 256 17.96 17.42 7.08
C ASP A 256 17.37 17.24 5.65
N GLN A 257 16.05 17.19 5.51
CA GLN A 257 15.35 17.08 4.21
C GLN A 257 14.92 18.45 3.65
N HIS A 258 15.45 19.54 4.19
CA HIS A 258 15.09 20.90 3.77
C HIS A 258 15.36 21.18 2.27
N ASP A 259 16.46 20.67 1.72
CA ASP A 259 16.79 20.88 0.30
C ASP A 259 15.83 20.14 -0.65
N TYR A 260 15.40 18.94 -0.28
CA TYR A 260 14.29 18.23 -0.95
C TYR A 260 13.02 19.08 -0.95
N GLY A 261 12.60 19.58 0.22
CA GLY A 261 11.38 20.37 0.34
C GLY A 261 11.42 21.65 -0.49
N ARG A 262 12.58 22.30 -0.59
CA ARG A 262 12.77 23.48 -1.46
C ARG A 262 12.56 23.16 -2.93
N VAL A 263 13.09 22.03 -3.41
CA VAL A 263 12.90 21.60 -4.81
C VAL A 263 11.44 21.25 -5.07
N LEU A 264 10.80 20.50 -4.17
CA LEU A 264 9.39 20.12 -4.29
C LEU A 264 8.47 21.34 -4.37
N LEU A 265 8.66 22.32 -3.47
CA LEU A 265 7.88 23.57 -3.52
C LEU A 265 8.17 24.37 -4.79
N GLY A 266 9.39 24.34 -5.31
CA GLY A 266 9.73 24.91 -6.61
C GLY A 266 8.92 24.29 -7.75
N PHE A 267 8.84 22.95 -7.80
CA PHE A 267 8.04 22.23 -8.80
C PHE A 267 6.54 22.52 -8.68
N VAL A 268 6.01 22.59 -7.46
CA VAL A 268 4.61 22.96 -7.20
C VAL A 268 4.34 24.40 -7.67
N ALA A 269 5.22 25.34 -7.37
CA ALA A 269 5.08 26.75 -7.76
C ALA A 269 5.16 26.94 -9.29
N ASP A 270 6.02 26.19 -9.96
CA ASP A 270 6.18 26.21 -11.41
C ASP A 270 5.09 25.42 -12.16
N ALA A 271 4.17 24.76 -11.43
CA ALA A 271 3.14 23.86 -11.97
C ALA A 271 3.73 22.75 -12.87
N GLU A 272 4.88 22.21 -12.49
CA GLU A 272 5.47 21.05 -13.16
C GLU A 272 4.61 19.79 -12.97
N PRO A 273 4.70 18.80 -13.87
CA PRO A 273 4.11 17.49 -13.63
C PRO A 273 4.68 16.85 -12.37
N LEU A 274 3.82 16.61 -11.38
CA LEU A 274 4.12 15.98 -10.09
C LEU A 274 4.16 14.46 -10.24
N ASP A 275 5.09 13.98 -11.05
CA ASP A 275 5.30 12.55 -11.37
C ASP A 275 6.81 12.28 -11.40
N TRP A 276 7.21 11.28 -10.61
CA TRP A 276 8.61 10.90 -10.40
C TRP A 276 8.87 9.41 -10.55
N ALA A 277 7.89 8.62 -11.02
CA ALA A 277 7.98 7.16 -10.96
C ALA A 277 9.16 6.56 -11.71
N ALA A 278 9.58 7.19 -12.81
CA ALA A 278 10.76 6.78 -13.57
C ALA A 278 12.06 6.77 -12.74
N TRP A 279 12.19 7.61 -11.70
CA TRP A 279 13.34 7.58 -10.78
C TRP A 279 13.54 6.20 -10.16
N ASP A 280 12.47 5.64 -9.61
CA ASP A 280 12.52 4.34 -8.94
C ASP A 280 12.60 3.20 -9.96
N TRP A 281 11.89 3.28 -11.08
CA TRP A 281 11.83 2.16 -12.04
C TRP A 281 13.07 2.02 -12.92
N PHE A 282 13.78 3.11 -13.24
CA PHE A 282 15.10 2.97 -13.85
C PHE A 282 16.12 2.37 -12.87
N ARG A 283 16.06 2.76 -11.59
CA ARG A 283 16.87 2.13 -10.54
C ARG A 283 16.50 0.66 -10.34
N LEU A 284 15.23 0.28 -10.43
CA LEU A 284 14.81 -1.12 -10.38
C LEU A 284 15.52 -1.97 -11.45
N VAL A 285 15.55 -1.47 -12.70
CA VAL A 285 16.26 -2.14 -13.81
C VAL A 285 17.76 -2.22 -13.54
N ASP A 286 18.37 -1.13 -13.09
CA ASP A 286 19.81 -1.09 -12.79
C ASP A 286 20.20 -2.01 -11.62
N GLN A 287 19.44 -1.99 -10.53
CA GLN A 287 19.67 -2.82 -9.34
C GLN A 287 19.47 -4.31 -9.65
N ALA A 288 18.56 -4.67 -10.55
CA ALA A 288 18.44 -6.04 -11.05
C ALA A 288 19.71 -6.48 -11.81
N TYR A 289 20.27 -5.61 -12.65
CA TYR A 289 21.54 -5.87 -13.34
C TYR A 289 22.71 -6.04 -12.35
N LEU A 290 22.85 -5.10 -11.41
CA LEU A 290 23.89 -5.13 -10.38
C LEU A 290 23.76 -6.36 -9.48
N GLY A 291 22.53 -6.76 -9.15
CA GLY A 291 22.22 -7.97 -8.41
C GLY A 291 22.67 -9.26 -9.09
N HIS A 292 22.49 -9.34 -10.42
CA HIS A 292 23.06 -10.42 -11.21
C HIS A 292 24.59 -10.38 -11.18
N CYS A 293 25.17 -9.19 -11.37
CA CYS A 293 26.62 -9.02 -11.40
C CYS A 293 27.28 -9.31 -10.03
N ALA A 294 26.57 -9.09 -8.93
CA ALA A 294 26.99 -9.46 -7.57
C ALA A 294 26.88 -10.97 -7.30
N GLY A 295 26.21 -11.72 -8.18
CA GLY A 295 25.90 -13.14 -8.00
C GLY A 295 24.81 -13.40 -6.96
N TRP A 296 23.95 -12.42 -6.69
CA TRP A 296 22.80 -12.56 -5.79
C TRP A 296 21.52 -12.94 -6.54
N LEU A 297 21.39 -12.51 -7.79
CA LEU A 297 20.28 -12.89 -8.67
C LEU A 297 20.74 -13.82 -9.79
N THR A 298 19.90 -14.80 -10.10
CA THR A 298 20.01 -15.56 -11.34
C THR A 298 19.70 -14.66 -12.55
N THR A 299 20.13 -15.07 -13.74
CA THR A 299 19.82 -14.36 -15.00
C THR A 299 18.30 -14.18 -15.17
N GLU A 300 17.53 -15.22 -14.89
CA GLU A 300 16.07 -15.22 -15.04
C GLU A 300 15.38 -14.27 -14.04
N GLU A 301 15.84 -14.22 -12.78
CA GLU A 301 15.33 -13.26 -11.79
C GLU A 301 15.63 -11.82 -12.21
N ALA A 302 16.86 -11.54 -12.65
CA ALA A 302 17.26 -10.20 -13.08
C ALA A 302 16.44 -9.73 -14.29
N GLU A 303 16.24 -10.60 -15.28
CA GLU A 303 15.38 -10.32 -16.43
C GLU A 303 13.92 -10.09 -16.02
N ARG A 304 13.37 -10.86 -15.08
CA ARG A 304 12.00 -10.63 -14.60
C ARG A 304 11.83 -9.31 -13.87
N PHE A 305 12.76 -8.92 -13.01
CA PHE A 305 12.71 -7.62 -12.33
C PHE A 305 12.86 -6.44 -13.30
N ALA A 306 13.81 -6.51 -14.22
CA ALA A 306 13.97 -5.48 -15.23
C ALA A 306 12.77 -5.42 -16.19
N GLY A 307 12.22 -6.57 -16.59
CA GLY A 307 10.99 -6.65 -17.38
C GLY A 307 9.79 -6.05 -16.64
N HIS A 308 9.71 -6.25 -15.32
CA HIS A 308 8.68 -5.63 -14.49
C HIS A 308 8.83 -4.10 -14.45
N GLY A 309 10.05 -3.57 -14.26
CA GLY A 309 10.31 -2.13 -14.32
C GLY A 309 9.95 -1.50 -15.67
N ILE A 310 10.23 -2.19 -16.77
CA ILE A 310 9.85 -1.74 -18.12
C ILE A 310 8.33 -1.78 -18.32
N ASP A 311 7.65 -2.82 -17.85
CA ASP A 311 6.19 -2.90 -17.89
C ASP A 311 5.53 -1.74 -17.12
N LEU A 312 6.08 -1.34 -15.97
CA LEU A 312 5.62 -0.17 -15.23
C LEU A 312 5.87 1.14 -16.00
N LEU A 313 7.07 1.32 -16.57
CA LEU A 313 7.39 2.47 -17.43
C LEU A 313 6.41 2.58 -18.62
N GLN A 314 6.11 1.46 -19.28
CA GLN A 314 5.19 1.39 -20.42
C GLN A 314 3.74 1.71 -20.04
N GLN A 315 3.32 1.43 -18.81
CA GLN A 315 1.97 1.75 -18.32
C GLN A 315 1.79 3.24 -18.01
N ARG A 316 2.86 3.93 -17.58
CA ARG A 316 2.80 5.33 -17.12
C ARG A 316 3.20 6.34 -18.19
N TYR A 317 4.21 6.03 -19.01
CA TYR A 317 4.84 6.97 -19.93
C TYR A 317 4.61 6.57 -21.39
N ALA A 318 4.29 7.57 -22.22
CA ALA A 318 4.06 7.36 -23.64
C ALA A 318 5.36 7.06 -24.43
N ASP A 319 6.48 7.63 -24.00
CA ASP A 319 7.79 7.51 -24.66
C ASP A 319 8.96 7.74 -23.69
N TRP A 320 10.18 7.62 -24.24
CA TRP A 320 11.42 7.83 -23.50
C TRP A 320 11.61 9.28 -23.03
N GLU A 321 11.11 10.27 -23.75
CA GLU A 321 11.27 11.67 -23.34
C GLU A 321 10.45 11.96 -22.09
N ALA A 322 9.21 11.48 -22.02
CA ALA A 322 8.37 11.59 -20.83
C ALA A 322 9.01 10.91 -19.61
N ALA A 323 9.52 9.68 -19.80
CA ALA A 323 10.21 8.94 -18.74
C ALA A 323 11.50 9.64 -18.27
N ALA A 324 12.33 10.14 -19.20
CA ALA A 324 13.56 10.87 -18.88
C ALA A 324 13.28 12.16 -18.09
N ARG A 325 12.25 12.92 -18.46
CA ARG A 325 11.85 14.13 -17.74
C ARG A 325 11.36 13.81 -16.33
N ALA A 326 10.59 12.73 -16.15
CA ALA A 326 10.17 12.27 -14.83
C ALA A 326 11.35 11.82 -13.97
N TYR A 327 12.28 11.05 -14.54
CA TYR A 327 13.52 10.65 -13.87
C TYR A 327 14.34 11.88 -13.45
N GLN A 328 14.51 12.88 -14.32
CA GLN A 328 15.25 14.10 -14.01
C GLN A 328 14.65 14.87 -12.83
N ARG A 329 13.33 14.96 -12.76
CA ARG A 329 12.64 15.59 -11.62
C ARG A 329 12.82 14.76 -10.34
N GLY A 330 12.69 13.44 -10.40
CA GLY A 330 12.89 12.58 -9.23
C GLY A 330 14.34 12.63 -8.72
N ARG A 331 15.32 12.62 -9.63
CA ARG A 331 16.74 12.86 -9.31
C ARG A 331 16.96 14.23 -8.65
N SER A 332 16.21 15.25 -9.07
CA SER A 332 16.30 16.59 -8.47
C SER A 332 15.81 16.60 -7.01
N LEU A 333 14.74 15.85 -6.71
CA LEU A 333 14.25 15.67 -5.34
C LEU A 333 15.25 14.89 -4.49
N PHE A 334 15.77 13.79 -5.01
CA PHE A 334 16.76 12.95 -4.32
C PHE A 334 18.07 13.70 -4.02
N GLU A 335 18.58 14.48 -4.99
CA GLU A 335 19.81 15.26 -4.81
C GLU A 335 19.60 16.62 -4.11
N GLY A 336 18.35 17.01 -3.82
CA GLY A 336 18.03 18.30 -3.19
C GLY A 336 18.37 19.54 -4.05
N ARG A 337 18.44 19.38 -5.38
CA ARG A 337 18.74 20.48 -6.31
C ARG A 337 17.99 20.32 -7.63
N ASP A 338 17.51 21.43 -8.20
CA ASP A 338 16.81 21.40 -9.49
C ASP A 338 17.77 21.14 -10.65
N LEU A 339 17.59 19.99 -11.32
CA LEU A 339 18.41 19.55 -12.44
C LEU A 339 17.73 19.72 -13.82
N ARG A 340 16.55 20.36 -13.90
CA ARG A 340 15.84 20.54 -15.19
C ARG A 340 16.68 21.30 -16.21
N ALA A 341 17.49 22.27 -15.76
CA ALA A 341 18.30 23.11 -16.63
C ALA A 341 19.41 22.36 -17.40
N VAL A 342 19.82 21.18 -16.95
CA VAL A 342 20.86 20.36 -17.62
C VAL A 342 20.29 19.23 -18.46
N PHE A 343 18.96 19.13 -18.58
CA PHE A 343 18.27 18.02 -19.26
C PHE A 343 18.79 17.77 -20.67
N ASP A 344 18.82 18.80 -21.53
CA ASP A 344 19.24 18.63 -22.93
C ASP A 344 20.70 18.16 -23.03
N LYS A 345 21.56 18.58 -22.09
CA LYS A 345 22.97 18.17 -22.07
C LYS A 345 23.11 16.69 -21.72
N GLU A 346 22.32 16.19 -20.77
CA GLU A 346 22.42 14.81 -20.28
C GLU A 346 21.67 13.82 -21.17
N TRP A 347 20.51 14.20 -21.72
CA TRP A 347 19.59 13.26 -22.37
C TRP A 347 19.58 13.30 -23.89
N SER A 348 20.05 14.38 -24.53
CA SER A 348 19.96 14.52 -25.99
C SER A 348 20.61 13.37 -26.76
N GLY A 349 21.74 12.85 -26.28
CA GLY A 349 22.38 11.68 -26.88
C GLY A 349 21.47 10.46 -26.88
N LEU A 350 20.84 10.15 -25.74
CA LEU A 350 19.94 9.00 -25.60
C LEU A 350 18.67 9.18 -26.41
N LEU A 351 18.09 10.37 -26.43
CA LEU A 351 16.79 10.61 -27.06
C LEU A 351 16.86 10.77 -28.58
N SER A 352 18.00 11.21 -29.13
CA SER A 352 18.07 11.63 -30.54
C SER A 352 19.08 10.89 -31.42
N ALA A 353 20.07 10.19 -30.85
CA ALA A 353 21.08 9.52 -31.67
C ALA A 353 20.55 8.20 -32.27
N ASP A 354 20.75 7.99 -33.58
CA ASP A 354 20.38 6.74 -34.26
C ASP A 354 21.10 5.51 -33.69
N THR A 355 22.27 5.71 -33.06
CA THR A 355 23.06 4.66 -32.40
C THR A 355 22.68 4.48 -30.93
N SER A 356 21.76 5.29 -30.40
CA SER A 356 21.32 5.21 -29.02
C SER A 356 20.72 3.84 -28.69
N PRO A 357 20.90 3.33 -27.45
CA PRO A 357 20.14 2.19 -26.98
C PRO A 357 18.63 2.44 -27.04
N TRP A 358 18.18 3.69 -26.87
CA TRP A 358 16.78 4.13 -26.90
C TRP A 358 16.26 4.48 -28.31
N ALA A 359 17.03 4.17 -29.36
CA ALA A 359 16.52 4.22 -30.72
C ALA A 359 15.35 3.22 -30.94
N LEU A 360 15.25 2.17 -30.09
CA LEU A 360 14.06 1.34 -29.98
C LEU A 360 13.02 2.08 -29.11
N PRO A 361 11.78 2.31 -29.60
CA PRO A 361 10.75 2.98 -28.82
C PRO A 361 10.39 2.24 -27.53
N LEU A 362 10.07 2.97 -26.47
CA LEU A 362 9.69 2.40 -25.16
C LEU A 362 8.56 1.35 -25.29
N ALA A 363 7.56 1.60 -26.14
CA ALA A 363 6.44 0.68 -26.35
C ALA A 363 6.85 -0.69 -26.92
N ASP A 364 7.98 -0.75 -27.63
CA ASP A 364 8.45 -1.95 -28.32
C ASP A 364 9.48 -2.75 -27.51
N MET A 365 9.81 -2.29 -26.29
CA MET A 365 10.88 -2.85 -25.44
C MET A 365 10.60 -4.23 -24.86
N LEU A 366 9.34 -4.62 -24.73
CA LEU A 366 8.94 -5.82 -24.00
C LEU A 366 7.92 -6.61 -24.83
N GLU A 367 8.27 -7.84 -25.17
CA GLU A 367 7.33 -8.78 -25.79
C GLU A 367 6.25 -9.21 -24.79
N GLU A 368 5.07 -9.61 -25.29
CA GLU A 368 3.94 -10.00 -24.43
C GLU A 368 4.29 -11.16 -23.49
N THR A 369 5.07 -12.13 -23.96
CA THR A 369 5.49 -13.29 -23.17
C THR A 369 6.40 -12.90 -22.00
N GLN A 370 7.31 -11.95 -22.21
CA GLN A 370 8.19 -11.40 -21.18
C GLN A 370 7.39 -10.56 -20.17
N ARG A 371 6.44 -9.76 -20.66
CA ARG A 371 5.50 -8.98 -19.84
C ARG A 371 4.69 -9.88 -18.92
N GLU A 372 4.06 -10.91 -19.46
CA GLU A 372 3.28 -11.88 -18.68
C GLU A 372 4.16 -12.60 -17.64
N SER A 373 5.38 -13.00 -18.02
CA SER A 373 6.30 -13.67 -17.10
C SER A 373 6.74 -12.77 -15.93
N ALA A 374 7.04 -11.49 -16.20
CA ALA A 374 7.40 -10.53 -15.17
C ALA A 374 6.25 -10.24 -14.21
N ARG A 375 5.03 -10.05 -14.73
CA ARG A 375 3.82 -9.86 -13.92
C ARG A 375 3.50 -11.07 -13.05
N GLU A 376 3.63 -12.26 -13.61
CA GLU A 376 3.39 -13.51 -12.89
C GLU A 376 4.43 -13.71 -11.78
N PHE A 377 5.70 -13.39 -12.04
CA PHE A 377 6.75 -13.42 -11.03
C PHE A 377 6.44 -12.48 -9.84
N ALA A 378 5.99 -11.26 -10.11
CA ALA A 378 5.58 -10.33 -9.06
C ALA A 378 4.40 -10.87 -8.22
N ARG A 379 3.39 -11.47 -8.88
CA ARG A 379 2.24 -12.08 -8.19
C ARG A 379 2.62 -13.29 -7.36
N GLN A 380 3.54 -14.13 -7.84
CA GLN A 380 4.02 -15.30 -7.12
C GLN A 380 4.75 -14.91 -5.84
N HIS A 381 5.54 -13.83 -5.88
CA HIS A 381 6.21 -13.33 -4.69
C HIS A 381 5.23 -12.78 -3.64
N ARG A 382 4.09 -12.25 -4.09
CA ARG A 382 2.99 -11.75 -3.24
C ARG A 382 1.82 -12.74 -3.14
N GLY A 383 2.08 -14.03 -3.36
CA GLY A 383 1.05 -15.08 -3.31
C GLY A 383 0.67 -15.49 -1.89
N ASP A 384 1.49 -15.15 -0.90
CA ASP A 384 1.27 -15.46 0.52
C ASP A 384 0.15 -14.58 1.12
N PRO A 385 -0.75 -15.12 1.96
CA PRO A 385 -1.78 -14.32 2.64
C PRO A 385 -1.21 -13.19 3.50
N GLY A 386 -0.01 -13.35 4.06
CA GLY A 386 0.69 -12.29 4.77
C GLY A 386 1.00 -11.08 3.89
N SER A 387 1.12 -11.24 2.57
CA SER A 387 1.26 -10.11 1.64
C SER A 387 0.01 -9.23 1.60
N TRP A 388 -1.19 -9.80 1.77
CA TRP A 388 -2.42 -9.02 1.89
C TRP A 388 -2.43 -8.22 3.19
N VAL A 389 -2.09 -8.88 4.31
CA VAL A 389 -2.00 -8.23 5.64
C VAL A 389 -1.03 -7.06 5.60
N LEU A 390 0.20 -7.29 5.11
CA LEU A 390 1.24 -6.28 5.01
C LEU A 390 0.84 -5.14 4.08
N SER A 391 0.24 -5.43 2.91
CA SER A 391 -0.17 -4.38 1.97
C SER A 391 -1.28 -3.50 2.55
N VAL A 392 -2.29 -4.08 3.19
CA VAL A 392 -3.37 -3.32 3.85
C VAL A 392 -2.83 -2.50 5.02
N ALA A 393 -2.03 -3.12 5.89
CA ALA A 393 -1.44 -2.42 7.04
C ALA A 393 -0.46 -1.32 6.62
N SER A 394 0.21 -1.46 5.45
CA SER A 394 1.19 -0.48 4.98
C SER A 394 0.60 0.88 4.60
N ILE A 395 -0.71 1.00 4.44
CA ILE A 395 -1.33 2.31 4.24
C ILE A 395 -1.29 3.13 5.55
N ARG A 396 -1.39 2.47 6.72
CA ARG A 396 -1.25 3.11 8.03
C ARG A 396 0.21 3.24 8.47
N ASP A 397 1.01 2.22 8.19
CA ASP A 397 2.43 2.15 8.55
C ASP A 397 3.26 1.87 7.27
N PRO A 398 3.60 2.91 6.48
CA PRO A 398 4.28 2.76 5.19
C PRO A 398 5.58 1.95 5.25
N ASP A 399 6.28 1.93 6.38
CA ASP A 399 7.53 1.19 6.55
C ASP A 399 7.32 -0.34 6.41
N LEU A 400 6.09 -0.83 6.60
CA LEU A 400 5.75 -2.25 6.43
C LEU A 400 5.93 -2.75 4.99
N ILE A 401 5.98 -1.85 4.00
CA ILE A 401 6.18 -2.24 2.60
C ILE A 401 7.51 -3.00 2.36
N HIS A 402 8.51 -2.76 3.21
CA HIS A 402 9.83 -3.38 3.12
C HIS A 402 9.84 -4.83 3.62
N ARG A 403 8.79 -5.25 4.33
CA ARG A 403 8.69 -6.60 4.88
C ARG A 403 8.37 -7.61 3.79
N ARG A 404 9.11 -8.72 3.78
CA ARG A 404 8.89 -9.82 2.82
C ARG A 404 7.81 -10.78 3.27
N SER A 405 7.71 -11.01 4.57
CA SER A 405 6.70 -11.87 5.19
C SER A 405 6.39 -11.40 6.61
N LEU A 406 5.24 -11.80 7.13
CA LEU A 406 4.87 -11.57 8.53
C LEU A 406 5.84 -12.25 9.52
N SER A 407 6.47 -13.35 9.10
CA SER A 407 7.37 -14.19 9.89
C SER A 407 8.82 -13.72 9.89
N GLU A 408 9.13 -12.61 9.21
CA GLU A 408 10.49 -12.09 9.11
C GLU A 408 11.05 -11.68 10.50
N PRO A 409 12.30 -12.03 10.84
CA PRO A 409 12.89 -11.66 12.13
C PRO A 409 12.97 -10.15 12.32
N LEU A 410 12.72 -9.70 13.56
CA LEU A 410 12.70 -8.28 13.92
C LEU A 410 13.72 -7.93 15.00
N GLY A 411 14.10 -6.65 15.03
CA GLY A 411 14.88 -6.08 16.11
C GLY A 411 14.08 -6.03 17.43
N PRO A 412 14.78 -6.05 18.58
CA PRO A 412 14.14 -6.12 19.90
C PRO A 412 13.24 -4.91 20.21
N GLU A 413 13.53 -3.74 19.63
CA GLU A 413 12.72 -2.53 19.82
C GLU A 413 11.32 -2.68 19.22
N ARG A 414 11.21 -3.21 18.00
CA ARG A 414 9.91 -3.46 17.35
C ARG A 414 9.11 -4.53 18.07
N VAL A 415 9.77 -5.60 18.55
CA VAL A 415 9.12 -6.64 19.35
C VAL A 415 8.51 -6.05 20.62
N GLN A 416 9.25 -5.21 21.35
CA GLN A 416 8.76 -4.55 22.57
C GLN A 416 7.67 -3.50 22.31
N GLU A 417 7.75 -2.78 21.19
CA GLU A 417 6.69 -1.88 20.75
C GLU A 417 5.40 -2.66 20.47
N ALA A 418 5.49 -3.74 19.70
CA ALA A 418 4.34 -4.60 19.40
C ALA A 418 3.74 -5.22 20.67
N GLU A 419 4.57 -5.72 21.60
CA GLU A 419 4.09 -6.23 22.90
C GLU A 419 3.32 -5.16 23.69
N ARG A 420 3.88 -3.95 23.83
CA ARG A 420 3.21 -2.83 24.51
C ARG A 420 1.93 -2.43 23.81
N TYR A 421 1.92 -2.37 22.49
CA TYR A 421 0.71 -2.04 21.73
C TYR A 421 -0.41 -3.05 22.01
N LEU A 422 -0.10 -4.35 21.96
CA LEU A 422 -1.09 -5.39 22.21
C LEU A 422 -1.61 -5.37 23.65
N GLU A 423 -0.76 -5.09 24.66
CA GLU A 423 -1.17 -5.07 26.07
C GLU A 423 -1.83 -3.76 26.49
N ASP A 424 -1.21 -2.62 26.18
CA ASP A 424 -1.62 -1.30 26.69
C ASP A 424 -2.69 -0.64 25.81
N VAL A 425 -2.66 -0.86 24.49
CA VAL A 425 -3.63 -0.26 23.55
C VAL A 425 -4.81 -1.19 23.29
N LEU A 426 -4.56 -2.47 23.00
CA LEU A 426 -5.63 -3.43 22.70
C LEU A 426 -6.16 -4.19 23.91
N GLY A 427 -5.49 -4.12 25.07
CA GLY A 427 -5.85 -4.92 26.23
C GLY A 427 -5.82 -6.43 25.96
N LEU A 428 -5.05 -6.88 24.95
CA LEU A 428 -4.99 -8.27 24.53
C LEU A 428 -3.92 -9.01 25.34
N ARG A 429 -4.36 -9.75 26.36
CA ARG A 429 -3.47 -10.45 27.27
C ARG A 429 -2.85 -11.67 26.60
N ARG A 430 -1.64 -12.04 27.01
CA ARG A 430 -0.92 -13.20 26.45
C ARG A 430 -1.67 -14.53 26.62
N GLU A 431 -2.42 -14.65 27.72
CA GLU A 431 -3.18 -15.85 28.10
C GLU A 431 -4.37 -16.14 27.17
N GLU A 432 -4.86 -15.12 26.46
CA GLU A 432 -5.98 -15.27 25.50
C GLU A 432 -5.56 -15.97 24.19
N GLY A 433 -4.25 -16.10 23.94
CA GLY A 433 -3.74 -16.63 22.68
C GLY A 433 -4.10 -15.77 21.47
N ALA A 434 -3.82 -16.28 20.27
CA ALA A 434 -4.21 -15.61 19.01
C ALA A 434 -5.73 -15.55 18.83
N ALA A 435 -6.49 -16.44 19.49
CA ALA A 435 -7.95 -16.46 19.44
C ALA A 435 -8.59 -15.17 19.98
N GLY A 436 -7.94 -14.48 20.92
CA GLY A 436 -8.42 -13.19 21.42
C GLY A 436 -8.47 -12.10 20.34
N LEU A 437 -7.76 -12.24 19.21
CA LEU A 437 -7.85 -11.29 18.09
C LEU A 437 -9.24 -11.30 17.45
N ALA A 438 -9.98 -12.41 17.52
CA ALA A 438 -11.30 -12.54 16.92
C ALA A 438 -12.30 -11.46 17.37
N ARG A 439 -12.13 -10.88 18.57
CA ARG A 439 -13.00 -9.82 19.10
C ARG A 439 -12.85 -8.47 18.39
N PHE A 440 -11.74 -8.26 17.69
CA PHE A 440 -11.49 -7.06 16.90
C PHE A 440 -12.01 -7.18 15.45
N TRP A 441 -12.52 -8.36 15.09
CA TRP A 441 -13.25 -8.55 13.84
C TRP A 441 -14.74 -8.24 14.09
N ILE A 442 -15.21 -7.10 13.56
CA ILE A 442 -16.49 -6.46 13.93
C ILE A 442 -17.50 -6.38 12.76
N PRO A 443 -17.97 -7.52 12.21
CA PRO A 443 -18.83 -7.54 11.03
C PRO A 443 -20.19 -6.86 11.22
N ALA A 444 -20.67 -6.68 12.46
CA ALA A 444 -21.89 -5.94 12.72
C ALA A 444 -21.74 -4.44 12.45
N GLN A 445 -20.55 -3.87 12.68
CA GLN A 445 -20.26 -2.48 12.32
C GLN A 445 -20.29 -2.29 10.80
N ALA A 446 -19.66 -3.20 10.06
CA ALA A 446 -19.70 -3.17 8.58
C ALA A 446 -21.14 -3.28 8.07
N HIS A 447 -21.95 -4.18 8.64
CA HIS A 447 -23.38 -4.27 8.31
C HIS A 447 -24.14 -2.97 8.59
N HIS A 448 -23.94 -2.36 9.76
CA HIS A 448 -24.58 -1.10 10.13
C HIS A 448 -24.28 0.00 9.10
N LEU A 449 -23.00 0.20 8.76
CA LEU A 449 -22.58 1.17 7.75
C LEU A 449 -23.22 0.88 6.39
N ASN A 450 -23.13 -0.37 5.93
CA ASN A 450 -23.72 -0.80 4.65
C ASN A 450 -25.23 -0.53 4.59
N GLN A 451 -25.93 -0.81 5.68
CA GLN A 451 -27.38 -0.61 5.78
C GLN A 451 -27.74 0.88 5.77
N LEU A 452 -27.02 1.72 6.53
CA LEU A 452 -27.19 3.17 6.49
C LEU A 452 -26.96 3.75 5.09
N ALA A 453 -25.97 3.23 4.35
CA ALA A 453 -25.68 3.64 2.98
C ALA A 453 -26.81 3.24 2.01
N ALA A 454 -27.30 2.00 2.10
CA ALA A 454 -28.43 1.52 1.31
C ALA A 454 -29.68 2.36 1.56
N ASP A 455 -30.03 2.59 2.83
CA ASP A 455 -31.20 3.38 3.20
C ASP A 455 -31.09 4.83 2.74
N SER A 456 -29.91 5.45 2.90
CA SER A 456 -29.66 6.82 2.48
C SER A 456 -29.84 7.00 0.97
N ARG A 457 -29.40 6.03 0.16
CA ARG A 457 -29.59 6.06 -1.31
C ARG A 457 -31.06 6.09 -1.70
N HIS A 458 -31.90 5.31 -1.02
CA HIS A 458 -33.33 5.23 -1.33
C HIS A 458 -34.16 6.33 -0.65
N ALA A 459 -33.67 6.89 0.45
CA ALA A 459 -34.27 8.01 1.16
C ALA A 459 -33.89 9.40 0.59
N ALA A 460 -32.98 9.47 -0.38
CA ALA A 460 -32.47 10.70 -1.02
C ALA A 460 -33.54 11.65 -1.65
N GLY A 461 -34.84 11.35 -1.52
CA GLY A 461 -35.98 12.20 -1.87
C GLY A 461 -36.90 12.62 -0.71
N ARG A 462 -36.66 12.18 0.54
CA ARG A 462 -37.40 12.60 1.75
C ARG A 462 -36.50 13.46 2.64
N ARG A 463 -37.08 14.40 3.40
CA ARG A 463 -36.33 15.31 4.29
C ARG A 463 -35.57 14.53 5.37
N SER A 464 -34.29 14.19 5.13
CA SER A 464 -33.34 13.70 6.13
C SER A 464 -32.66 14.88 6.86
N SER A 465 -32.35 14.68 8.14
CA SER A 465 -31.55 15.59 8.98
C SER A 465 -30.15 15.84 8.36
N PRO A 466 -29.50 16.98 8.65
CA PRO A 466 -28.33 17.43 7.90
C PRO A 466 -27.01 16.86 8.44
N GLY A 467 -26.17 16.31 7.56
CA GLY A 467 -24.78 15.91 7.86
C GLY A 467 -24.32 14.69 7.05
N ALA A 468 -23.86 13.66 7.76
CA ALA A 468 -23.33 12.42 7.21
C ALA A 468 -24.34 11.63 6.33
N SER A 469 -25.64 11.66 6.67
CA SER A 469 -26.70 10.98 5.92
C SER A 469 -26.81 11.41 4.44
N ARG A 470 -26.37 12.62 4.08
CA ARG A 470 -26.40 13.10 2.69
C ARG A 470 -25.24 12.56 1.84
N ARG A 471 -24.14 12.14 2.46
CA ARG A 471 -22.92 11.66 1.79
C ARG A 471 -22.97 10.15 1.57
N LEU A 472 -23.56 9.42 2.52
CA LEU A 472 -23.72 7.96 2.50
C LEU A 472 -24.23 7.32 1.20
N PRO A 473 -25.09 7.95 0.36
CA PRO A 473 -25.54 7.34 -0.89
C PRO A 473 -24.41 6.90 -1.83
N VAL A 474 -23.24 7.57 -1.78
CA VAL A 474 -22.08 7.20 -2.60
C VAL A 474 -21.46 5.87 -2.16
N CYS A 475 -21.62 5.49 -0.89
CA CYS A 475 -21.09 4.25 -0.33
C CYS A 475 -21.97 3.03 -0.64
N ALA A 476 -23.21 3.21 -1.12
CA ALA A 476 -24.20 2.13 -1.22
C ALA A 476 -23.83 0.99 -2.18
N ASP A 477 -22.89 1.24 -3.11
CA ASP A 477 -22.35 0.24 -4.05
C ASP A 477 -21.04 -0.40 -3.54
N HIS A 478 -20.57 -0.03 -2.34
CA HIS A 478 -19.27 -0.40 -1.79
C HIS A 478 -19.39 -1.05 -0.42
N ALA A 479 -18.96 -2.32 -0.29
CA ALA A 479 -18.96 -3.01 0.99
C ALA A 479 -18.01 -2.32 2.00
N ALA A 480 -18.49 -2.08 3.21
CA ALA A 480 -17.75 -1.47 4.32
C ALA A 480 -16.73 -2.40 4.98
N THR A 481 -16.65 -3.69 4.63
CA THR A 481 -15.72 -4.66 5.25
C THR A 481 -14.29 -4.13 5.39
N ILE A 482 -13.81 -3.38 4.40
CA ILE A 482 -12.44 -2.86 4.39
C ILE A 482 -12.15 -1.91 5.57
N THR A 483 -13.15 -1.21 6.12
CA THR A 483 -12.97 -0.29 7.25
C THR A 483 -12.58 -1.02 8.54
N MET A 484 -13.10 -2.23 8.76
CA MET A 484 -12.68 -3.08 9.87
C MET A 484 -11.42 -3.89 9.53
N ALA A 485 -11.29 -4.34 8.27
CA ALA A 485 -10.16 -5.15 7.83
C ALA A 485 -8.83 -4.39 7.90
N GLU A 486 -8.85 -3.08 7.68
CA GLU A 486 -7.72 -2.17 7.81
C GLU A 486 -7.09 -2.25 9.23
N LYS A 487 -7.86 -1.94 10.27
CA LYS A 487 -7.40 -2.05 11.67
C LYS A 487 -7.01 -3.49 12.03
N TYR A 488 -7.80 -4.47 11.59
CA TYR A 488 -7.52 -5.88 11.86
C TYR A 488 -6.19 -6.35 11.24
N ALA A 489 -5.86 -5.92 10.03
CA ALA A 489 -4.58 -6.22 9.39
C ALA A 489 -3.41 -5.66 10.20
N PHE A 490 -3.53 -4.43 10.70
CA PHE A 490 -2.52 -3.83 11.58
C PHE A 490 -2.38 -4.62 12.89
N TYR A 491 -3.48 -5.07 13.50
CA TYR A 491 -3.45 -5.89 14.70
C TYR A 491 -2.77 -7.25 14.46
N LEU A 492 -2.96 -7.86 13.29
CA LEU A 492 -2.24 -9.07 12.90
C LEU A 492 -0.74 -8.84 12.76
N VAL A 493 -0.32 -7.69 12.21
CA VAL A 493 1.10 -7.32 12.16
C VAL A 493 1.66 -7.20 13.56
N MET A 494 1.02 -6.46 14.46
CA MET A 494 1.47 -6.34 15.86
C MET A 494 1.52 -7.71 16.56
N ALA A 495 0.50 -8.56 16.35
CA ALA A 495 0.48 -9.91 16.88
C ALA A 495 1.65 -10.77 16.37
N SER A 496 1.97 -10.68 15.08
CA SER A 496 3.14 -11.35 14.48
C SER A 496 4.46 -10.80 15.04
N ASP A 497 4.59 -9.47 15.04
CA ASP A 497 5.81 -8.74 15.44
C ASP A 497 6.16 -8.98 16.91
N SER A 498 5.17 -9.18 17.77
CA SER A 498 5.39 -9.51 19.19
C SER A 498 6.09 -10.86 19.41
N GLY A 499 6.02 -11.77 18.43
CA GLY A 499 6.56 -13.13 18.56
C GLY A 499 5.91 -13.99 19.65
N ARG A 500 4.82 -13.52 20.28
CA ARG A 500 4.19 -14.20 21.43
C ARG A 500 3.26 -15.35 21.05
N TYR A 501 2.83 -15.39 19.78
CA TYR A 501 1.86 -16.35 19.24
C TYR A 501 2.48 -17.31 18.24
N SER A 502 1.81 -18.45 18.01
CA SER A 502 2.25 -19.42 17.02
C SER A 502 2.19 -18.81 15.61
N PRO A 503 3.25 -18.90 14.80
CA PRO A 503 3.22 -18.46 13.41
C PRO A 503 2.08 -19.08 12.60
N ILE A 504 1.75 -20.36 12.88
CA ILE A 504 0.66 -21.08 12.19
C ILE A 504 -0.72 -20.46 12.50
N GLU A 505 -0.92 -19.98 13.73
CA GLU A 505 -2.18 -19.34 14.12
C GLU A 505 -2.33 -17.97 13.42
N ILE A 506 -1.24 -17.20 13.36
CA ILE A 506 -1.21 -15.92 12.65
C ILE A 506 -1.42 -16.11 11.15
N GLU A 507 -0.76 -17.09 10.53
CA GLU A 507 -0.96 -17.46 9.12
C GLU A 507 -2.40 -17.88 8.83
N THR A 508 -3.04 -18.60 9.76
CA THR A 508 -4.45 -18.98 9.63
C THR A 508 -5.36 -17.75 9.62
N LEU A 509 -5.14 -16.79 10.53
CA LEU A 509 -5.91 -15.55 10.56
C LEU A 509 -5.63 -14.66 9.35
N ALA A 510 -4.39 -14.62 8.86
CA ALA A 510 -4.02 -13.93 7.63
C ALA A 510 -4.73 -14.54 6.40
N GLN A 511 -4.82 -15.88 6.33
CA GLN A 511 -5.59 -16.58 5.30
C GLN A 511 -7.09 -16.25 5.39
N SER A 512 -7.67 -16.25 6.59
CA SER A 512 -9.06 -15.83 6.81
C SER A 512 -9.33 -14.40 6.33
N LEU A 513 -8.43 -13.46 6.63
CA LEU A 513 -8.55 -12.08 6.14
C LEU A 513 -8.47 -12.01 4.60
N CYS A 514 -7.50 -12.70 4.00
CA CYS A 514 -7.34 -12.77 2.55
C CYS A 514 -8.58 -13.37 1.86
N ASP A 515 -9.15 -14.44 2.42
CA ASP A 515 -10.36 -15.08 1.92
C ASP A 515 -11.56 -14.13 1.96
N VAL A 516 -11.76 -13.42 3.08
CA VAL A 516 -12.83 -12.44 3.24
C VAL A 516 -12.71 -11.33 2.20
N LEU A 517 -11.53 -10.71 2.10
CA LEU A 517 -11.32 -9.60 1.16
C LEU A 517 -11.49 -10.06 -0.29
N SER A 518 -11.00 -11.25 -0.63
CA SER A 518 -11.18 -11.84 -1.96
C SER A 518 -12.64 -12.23 -2.27
N ARG A 519 -13.47 -12.40 -1.24
CA ARG A 519 -14.88 -12.75 -1.38
C ARG A 519 -15.78 -11.54 -1.54
N PHE A 520 -15.54 -10.49 -0.75
CA PHE A 520 -16.34 -9.27 -0.78
C PHE A 520 -15.87 -8.28 -1.86
N TYR A 521 -14.61 -8.37 -2.28
CA TYR A 521 -14.06 -7.59 -3.37
C TYR A 521 -13.58 -8.50 -4.49
N ARG A 522 -14.03 -8.19 -5.70
CA ARG A 522 -13.66 -8.97 -6.90
C ARG A 522 -12.17 -8.92 -7.20
N ASP A 523 -11.57 -7.76 -6.96
CA ASP A 523 -10.17 -7.44 -7.23
C ASP A 523 -9.74 -6.27 -6.32
N ALA A 524 -8.44 -6.01 -6.29
CA ALA A 524 -7.87 -4.97 -5.44
C ALA A 524 -8.32 -3.55 -5.84
N GLU A 525 -8.66 -3.30 -7.10
CA GLU A 525 -9.21 -2.00 -7.53
C GLU A 525 -10.55 -1.75 -6.83
N ARG A 526 -11.44 -2.74 -6.84
CA ARG A 526 -12.75 -2.61 -6.18
C ARG A 526 -12.63 -2.43 -4.68
N MET A 527 -11.66 -3.10 -4.06
CA MET A 527 -11.34 -2.92 -2.65
C MET A 527 -10.85 -1.51 -2.35
N LEU A 528 -9.84 -1.01 -3.09
CA LEU A 528 -9.29 0.34 -2.90
C LEU A 528 -10.33 1.44 -3.20
N SER A 529 -11.19 1.22 -4.19
CA SER A 529 -12.31 2.11 -4.49
C SER A 529 -13.34 2.14 -3.37
N ALA A 530 -13.70 0.99 -2.80
CA ALA A 530 -14.57 0.93 -1.63
C ALA A 530 -13.93 1.62 -0.41
N TRP A 531 -12.65 1.36 -0.17
CA TRP A 531 -11.92 1.95 0.95
C TRP A 531 -11.86 3.47 0.85
N GLN A 532 -11.46 4.01 -0.30
CA GLN A 532 -11.38 5.47 -0.46
C GLN A 532 -12.73 6.15 -0.21
N VAL A 533 -13.82 5.56 -0.72
CA VAL A 533 -15.17 6.10 -0.56
C VAL A 533 -15.58 6.11 0.91
N TRP A 534 -15.37 5.00 1.62
CA TRP A 534 -15.68 4.91 3.05
C TRP A 534 -14.79 5.82 3.91
N GLU A 535 -13.48 5.82 3.67
CA GLU A 535 -12.51 6.67 4.35
C GLU A 535 -12.89 8.16 4.24
N THR A 536 -13.29 8.60 3.04
CA THR A 536 -13.72 9.99 2.81
C THR A 536 -14.98 10.34 3.62
N VAL A 537 -15.90 9.40 3.81
CA VAL A 537 -17.14 9.65 4.56
C VAL A 537 -16.94 9.59 6.07
N LEU A 538 -16.07 8.68 6.56
CA LEU A 538 -15.84 8.44 7.98
C LEU A 538 -14.87 9.44 8.61
N SER A 539 -13.78 9.80 7.92
CA SER A 539 -12.73 10.70 8.46
C SER A 539 -13.23 12.13 8.75
N GLU A 540 -14.35 12.55 8.14
CA GLU A 540 -14.97 13.85 8.45
C GLU A 540 -15.74 13.86 9.79
N ASP A 541 -16.06 12.68 10.34
CA ASP A 541 -16.74 12.50 11.62
C ASP A 541 -15.74 12.12 12.76
N GLU A 542 -14.48 11.85 12.43
CA GLU A 542 -13.38 11.53 13.35
C GLU A 542 -12.79 12.77 14.02
N THR A 543 -12.08 12.58 15.14
CA THR A 543 -11.43 13.69 15.87
C THR A 543 -10.34 14.35 15.01
N PRO A 544 -10.06 15.66 15.18
CA PRO A 544 -9.06 16.39 14.38
C PRO A 544 -7.64 15.80 14.37
N ASP A 545 -7.33 14.89 15.30
CA ASP A 545 -6.01 14.28 15.48
C ASP A 545 -5.78 13.04 14.59
N GLU A 546 -6.83 12.46 13.99
CA GLU A 546 -6.69 11.34 13.05
C GLU A 546 -6.48 11.86 11.62
N VAL A 547 -5.34 11.49 11.02
CA VAL A 547 -5.01 11.85 9.63
C VAL A 547 -5.73 10.91 8.69
N SER A 548 -6.62 11.44 7.85
CA SER A 548 -7.32 10.65 6.84
C SER A 548 -6.33 9.93 5.90
N LEU A 549 -6.62 8.66 5.63
CA LEU A 549 -5.85 7.80 4.72
C LEU A 549 -6.29 7.97 3.25
N ALA A 550 -7.20 8.90 2.95
CA ALA A 550 -7.83 9.03 1.64
C ALA A 550 -6.84 9.30 0.49
N ASP A 551 -5.78 10.07 0.76
CA ASP A 551 -4.75 10.39 -0.24
C ASP A 551 -3.84 9.18 -0.50
N ASP A 552 -3.43 8.45 0.54
CA ASP A 552 -2.65 7.21 0.46
C ASP A 552 -3.39 6.13 -0.34
N ILE A 553 -4.69 5.92 -0.06
CA ILE A 553 -5.53 4.97 -0.81
C ILE A 553 -5.69 5.43 -2.27
N ALA A 554 -5.87 6.73 -2.51
CA ALA A 554 -5.96 7.27 -3.87
C ALA A 554 -4.68 7.00 -4.67
N TRP A 555 -3.52 7.21 -4.04
CA TRP A 555 -2.23 6.91 -4.63
C TRP A 555 -2.12 5.44 -5.01
N HIS A 556 -2.44 4.53 -4.08
CA HIS A 556 -2.38 3.09 -4.31
C HIS A 556 -3.33 2.59 -5.39
N ARG A 557 -4.41 3.32 -5.69
CA ARG A 557 -5.32 2.99 -6.80
C ARG A 557 -4.80 3.50 -8.15
N CYS A 558 -4.03 4.58 -8.16
CA CYS A 558 -3.59 5.26 -9.38
C CYS A 558 -2.18 4.88 -9.84
N ASP A 559 -1.28 4.52 -8.93
CA ASP A 559 0.09 4.13 -9.26
C ASP A 559 0.15 2.67 -9.74
N PRO A 560 0.62 2.38 -10.98
CA PRO A 560 0.65 1.02 -11.51
C PRO A 560 1.65 0.10 -10.77
N GLY A 561 2.61 0.67 -10.04
CA GLY A 561 3.56 -0.07 -9.23
C GLY A 561 2.97 -0.55 -7.91
N SER A 562 1.86 0.03 -7.45
CA SER A 562 1.20 -0.27 -6.18
C SER A 562 1.14 -1.77 -5.87
N PRO A 563 1.55 -2.21 -4.66
CA PRO A 563 1.60 -3.63 -4.28
C PRO A 563 0.25 -4.33 -4.42
N PHE A 564 -0.85 -3.59 -4.29
CA PHE A 564 -2.22 -4.09 -4.43
C PHE A 564 -2.51 -4.70 -5.80
N HIS A 565 -1.89 -4.21 -6.88
CA HIS A 565 -2.07 -4.74 -8.23
C HIS A 565 -1.43 -6.13 -8.44
N TRP A 566 -0.58 -6.53 -7.51
CA TRP A 566 0.19 -7.77 -7.56
C TRP A 566 -0.26 -8.78 -6.50
N LEU A 567 -1.29 -8.46 -5.71
CA LEU A 567 -1.90 -9.39 -4.78
C LEU A 567 -2.65 -10.49 -5.54
N THR A 568 -2.49 -11.73 -5.07
CA THR A 568 -3.22 -12.87 -5.62
C THR A 568 -4.47 -13.12 -4.78
N PRO A 569 -5.69 -12.99 -5.36
CA PRO A 569 -6.93 -13.29 -4.63
C PRO A 569 -6.99 -14.77 -4.26
N SER A 570 -7.54 -15.04 -3.07
CA SER A 570 -7.83 -16.41 -2.65
C SER A 570 -8.86 -17.07 -3.56
N ARG A 571 -8.67 -18.36 -3.82
CA ARG A 571 -9.59 -19.22 -4.57
C ARG A 571 -10.21 -20.30 -3.70
N SER A 572 -10.14 -20.16 -2.38
CA SER A 572 -10.70 -21.14 -1.45
C SER A 572 -12.23 -21.26 -1.62
N LEU A 573 -12.73 -22.49 -1.72
CA LEU A 573 -14.17 -22.77 -1.76
C LEU A 573 -14.81 -22.74 -0.37
N THR A 574 -14.00 -22.97 0.67
CA THR A 574 -14.40 -22.97 2.07
C THR A 574 -13.57 -21.92 2.80
N TRP A 575 -14.22 -20.94 3.39
CA TRP A 575 -13.57 -19.84 4.09
C TRP A 575 -14.27 -19.59 5.41
N LEU A 576 -13.53 -18.99 6.35
CA LEU A 576 -14.02 -18.55 7.65
C LEU A 576 -13.55 -17.12 7.88
N GLU A 577 -14.41 -16.31 8.49
CA GLU A 577 -14.02 -15.00 8.98
C GLU A 577 -13.01 -15.12 10.13
N PRO A 578 -12.14 -14.11 10.33
CA PRO A 578 -11.23 -14.09 11.47
C PRO A 578 -11.91 -14.13 12.84
N GLY A 579 -13.18 -13.69 12.91
CA GLY A 579 -14.01 -13.77 14.11
C GLY A 579 -15.45 -14.19 13.81
N ILE A 580 -16.29 -14.21 14.84
CA ILE A 580 -17.69 -14.67 14.73
C ILE A 580 -18.54 -13.58 14.08
N ARG A 581 -19.22 -13.91 12.97
CA ARG A 581 -20.30 -13.09 12.42
C ARG A 581 -21.62 -13.40 13.14
N PRO A 582 -22.21 -12.47 13.90
CA PRO A 582 -23.50 -12.69 14.54
C PRO A 582 -24.62 -12.74 13.49
N THR A 583 -25.74 -13.39 13.81
CA THR A 583 -26.96 -13.22 13.01
C THR A 583 -27.56 -11.84 13.25
N LEU A 584 -28.36 -11.36 12.29
CA LEU A 584 -29.05 -10.08 12.43
C LEU A 584 -29.90 -10.06 13.73
N ALA A 585 -30.64 -11.14 14.01
CA ALA A 585 -31.45 -11.25 15.22
C ALA A 585 -30.62 -11.20 16.52
N ARG A 586 -29.45 -11.85 16.54
CA ARG A 586 -28.54 -11.80 17.71
C ARG A 586 -27.98 -10.40 17.90
N PHE A 587 -27.59 -9.73 16.83
CA PHE A 587 -27.09 -8.35 16.90
C PHE A 587 -28.19 -7.35 17.33
N THR A 588 -29.43 -7.52 16.84
CA THR A 588 -30.59 -6.74 17.32
C THR A 588 -30.83 -6.95 18.82
N ALA A 589 -30.75 -8.19 19.31
CA ALA A 589 -30.95 -8.49 20.72
C ALA A 589 -29.86 -7.84 21.60
N ILE A 590 -28.60 -7.92 21.20
CA ILE A 590 -27.46 -7.25 21.86
C ILE A 590 -27.70 -5.73 21.91
N SER A 591 -28.24 -5.16 20.83
CA SER A 591 -28.49 -3.72 20.71
C SER A 591 -29.59 -3.19 21.64
N LEU A 592 -30.40 -4.05 22.27
CA LEU A 592 -31.42 -3.62 23.24
C LEU A 592 -30.81 -3.02 24.53
N ALA A 593 -29.54 -3.27 24.82
CA ALA A 593 -28.84 -2.67 25.95
C ALA A 593 -28.60 -1.15 25.81
N GLY A 594 -28.62 -0.61 24.58
CA GLY A 594 -28.09 0.72 24.32
C GLY A 594 -28.89 1.87 24.93
N PRO A 595 -28.29 3.05 25.16
CA PRO A 595 -26.86 3.38 25.25
C PRO A 595 -26.39 3.35 26.71
N LEU A 596 -26.65 2.25 27.44
CA LEU A 596 -26.07 2.08 28.78
C LEU A 596 -24.54 1.98 28.71
N ASN A 597 -24.04 1.35 27.64
CA ASN A 597 -22.64 1.20 27.29
C ASN A 597 -22.40 1.57 25.82
N GLU A 598 -21.13 1.64 25.42
CA GLU A 598 -20.75 1.79 24.01
C GLU A 598 -21.34 0.66 23.15
N ALA A 599 -21.55 0.95 21.85
CA ALA A 599 -22.14 -0.01 20.94
C ALA A 599 -21.24 -1.25 20.77
N LEU A 600 -21.78 -2.43 21.13
CA LEU A 600 -21.06 -3.69 21.02
C LEU A 600 -21.21 -4.27 19.60
N TRP A 601 -20.18 -4.10 18.77
CA TRP A 601 -20.16 -4.54 17.37
C TRP A 601 -19.70 -5.99 17.17
N GLN A 602 -19.13 -6.60 18.21
CA GLN A 602 -18.65 -7.98 18.23
C GLN A 602 -19.59 -8.92 18.98
N ALA A 603 -19.51 -10.21 18.67
CA ALA A 603 -20.13 -11.23 19.51
C ALA A 603 -19.44 -11.27 20.89
N PRO A 604 -20.18 -11.36 22.01
CA PRO A 604 -19.59 -11.41 23.34
C PRO A 604 -18.75 -12.68 23.52
N GLN A 605 -17.51 -12.52 24.00
CA GLN A 605 -16.57 -13.61 24.28
C GLN A 605 -16.08 -13.53 25.73
N PRO A 606 -15.67 -14.66 26.33
CA PRO A 606 -15.00 -14.64 27.63
C PRO A 606 -13.76 -13.76 27.62
N LEU A 607 -13.58 -12.95 28.67
CA LEU A 607 -12.40 -12.10 28.85
C LEU A 607 -11.18 -12.92 29.29
N ALA A 608 -10.02 -12.27 29.41
CA ALA A 608 -8.87 -12.87 30.09
C ALA A 608 -9.14 -13.07 31.59
N PRO A 609 -8.49 -14.03 32.27
CA PRO A 609 -8.77 -14.34 33.68
C PRO A 609 -8.73 -13.13 34.63
N GLN A 610 -7.74 -12.25 34.48
CA GLN A 610 -7.60 -11.05 35.32
C GLN A 610 -8.73 -10.03 35.08
N ASP A 611 -9.11 -9.82 33.82
CA ASP A 611 -10.18 -8.90 33.47
C ASP A 611 -11.56 -9.46 33.88
N ARG A 612 -11.72 -10.81 33.93
CA ARG A 612 -12.89 -11.45 34.54
C ARG A 612 -12.99 -11.22 36.04
N GLU A 613 -11.88 -11.29 36.77
CA GLU A 613 -11.87 -11.03 38.21
C GLU A 613 -12.29 -9.59 38.49
N ALA A 614 -11.69 -8.62 37.79
CA ALA A 614 -12.02 -7.21 37.94
C ALA A 614 -13.49 -6.89 37.58
N LEU A 615 -14.00 -7.41 36.46
CA LEU A 615 -15.39 -7.23 36.08
C LEU A 615 -16.33 -7.94 37.06
N GLY A 616 -15.94 -9.12 37.56
CA GLY A 616 -16.72 -9.90 38.53
C GLY A 616 -16.88 -9.16 39.85
N GLU A 617 -15.78 -8.65 40.42
CA GLU A 617 -15.80 -7.83 41.63
C GLU A 617 -16.66 -6.57 41.46
N TRP A 618 -16.57 -5.91 40.30
CA TRP A 618 -17.38 -4.73 40.01
C TRP A 618 -18.87 -5.07 39.95
N ILE A 619 -19.27 -6.15 39.27
CA ILE A 619 -20.68 -6.58 39.17
C ILE A 619 -21.22 -7.01 40.54
N GLU A 620 -20.46 -7.81 41.28
CA GLU A 620 -20.85 -8.23 42.63
C GLU A 620 -21.04 -7.02 43.56
N HIS A 621 -20.18 -6.02 43.46
CA HIS A 621 -20.30 -4.78 44.25
C HIS A 621 -21.50 -3.92 43.81
N GLN A 622 -21.63 -3.68 42.51
CA GLN A 622 -22.63 -2.76 41.95
C GLN A 622 -24.06 -3.28 42.08
N TYR A 623 -24.27 -4.59 41.91
CA TYR A 623 -25.59 -5.21 41.92
C TYR A 623 -25.85 -6.07 43.17
N ALA A 624 -24.91 -6.09 44.12
CA ALA A 624 -24.97 -6.92 45.33
C ALA A 624 -25.20 -8.43 45.04
N LEU A 625 -24.63 -8.92 43.94
CA LEU A 625 -24.78 -10.31 43.49
C LEU A 625 -23.73 -11.22 44.14
N GLN A 626 -24.00 -12.53 44.16
CA GLN A 626 -23.03 -13.55 44.57
C GLN A 626 -22.74 -14.52 43.42
N GLY A 627 -21.70 -14.18 42.65
CA GLY A 627 -21.23 -14.95 41.49
C GLY A 627 -22.29 -15.23 40.43
N GLY A 628 -21.99 -16.23 39.58
CA GLY A 628 -22.85 -16.60 38.44
C GLY A 628 -24.25 -17.08 38.82
N SER A 629 -24.44 -17.69 40.00
CA SER A 629 -25.79 -18.06 40.47
C SER A 629 -26.63 -16.83 40.81
N GLY A 630 -26.04 -15.85 41.51
CA GLY A 630 -26.73 -14.60 41.82
C GLY A 630 -27.09 -13.83 40.56
N LEU A 631 -26.20 -13.84 39.56
CA LEU A 631 -26.50 -13.26 38.25
C LEU A 631 -27.73 -13.92 37.60
N VAL A 632 -27.77 -15.25 37.51
CA VAL A 632 -28.91 -15.98 36.92
C VAL A 632 -30.22 -15.63 37.62
N ASP A 633 -30.24 -15.64 38.95
CA ASP A 633 -31.44 -15.28 39.73
C ASP A 633 -31.91 -13.85 39.41
N PHE A 634 -30.96 -12.92 39.21
CA PHE A 634 -31.28 -11.54 38.87
C PHE A 634 -31.77 -11.37 37.41
N LEU A 635 -31.20 -12.11 36.46
CA LEU A 635 -31.68 -12.11 35.07
C LEU A 635 -33.08 -12.71 34.95
N ASP A 636 -33.38 -13.76 35.73
CA ASP A 636 -34.71 -14.34 35.83
C ASP A 636 -35.70 -13.32 36.42
N PHE A 637 -35.29 -12.59 37.47
CA PHE A 637 -36.07 -11.49 38.05
C PHE A 637 -36.39 -10.41 37.02
N LEU A 638 -35.41 -9.92 36.26
CA LEU A 638 -35.61 -8.89 35.22
C LEU A 638 -36.57 -9.37 34.11
N THR A 639 -36.49 -10.66 33.76
CA THR A 639 -37.34 -11.29 32.76
C THR A 639 -38.81 -11.34 33.20
N GLU A 640 -39.08 -11.69 34.46
CA GLU A 640 -40.43 -11.90 34.97
C GLU A 640 -41.07 -10.64 35.56
N ALA A 641 -40.37 -9.98 36.47
CA ALA A 641 -40.88 -8.88 37.28
C ALA A 641 -40.15 -7.56 37.00
N GLY A 642 -38.84 -7.52 37.18
CA GLY A 642 -37.97 -6.35 37.01
C GLY A 642 -38.26 -5.20 37.98
N ASP A 643 -37.45 -4.14 37.88
CA ASP A 643 -37.62 -2.92 38.66
C ASP A 643 -38.95 -2.22 38.31
N ARG A 644 -39.46 -2.42 37.10
CA ARG A 644 -40.79 -1.93 36.69
C ARG A 644 -41.90 -2.36 37.66
N GLN A 645 -41.79 -3.53 38.28
CA GLN A 645 -42.82 -4.02 39.20
C GLN A 645 -42.85 -3.20 40.50
N ASP A 646 -41.69 -2.75 40.99
CA ASP A 646 -41.62 -1.84 42.14
C ASP A 646 -42.38 -0.54 41.84
N TYR A 647 -42.14 0.05 40.66
CA TYR A 647 -42.90 1.20 40.19
C TYR A 647 -44.42 0.93 40.16
N GLN A 648 -44.83 -0.16 39.50
CA GLN A 648 -46.24 -0.50 39.31
C GLN A 648 -46.99 -0.72 40.63
N ILE A 649 -46.34 -1.27 41.64
CA ILE A 649 -46.96 -1.59 42.93
C ILE A 649 -46.90 -0.38 43.88
N ASN A 650 -45.74 0.25 44.02
CA ASN A 650 -45.50 1.22 45.08
C ASN A 650 -45.73 2.68 44.67
N TYR A 651 -45.67 2.98 43.37
CA TYR A 651 -45.63 4.37 42.88
C TYR A 651 -46.77 4.69 41.91
N ALA A 652 -47.05 3.82 40.93
CA ALA A 652 -48.11 4.01 39.95
C ALA A 652 -49.51 4.28 40.57
N PRO A 653 -49.92 3.68 41.71
CA PRO A 653 -51.22 3.99 42.33
C PRO A 653 -51.39 5.45 42.75
N TYR A 654 -50.30 6.18 43.03
CA TYR A 654 -50.35 7.59 43.39
C TYR A 654 -50.73 8.51 42.23
N THR A 655 -50.55 8.06 40.98
CA THR A 655 -51.00 8.80 39.79
C THR A 655 -52.52 8.99 39.76
N LEU A 656 -53.27 8.11 40.43
CA LEU A 656 -54.73 8.15 40.54
C LEU A 656 -55.22 8.93 41.78
N ASN A 657 -54.35 9.29 42.73
CA ASN A 657 -54.73 9.93 43.98
C ASN A 657 -53.68 10.94 44.47
N ARG A 658 -53.71 12.13 43.89
CA ARG A 658 -52.80 13.25 44.21
C ARG A 658 -52.86 13.68 45.68
N THR A 659 -54.04 13.66 46.30
CA THR A 659 -54.18 14.02 47.72
C THR A 659 -53.41 13.07 48.62
N ARG A 660 -53.44 11.77 48.34
CA ARG A 660 -52.67 10.77 49.07
C ARG A 660 -51.17 10.95 48.86
N LEU A 661 -50.74 11.25 47.64
CA LEU A 661 -49.34 11.51 47.29
C LEU A 661 -48.78 12.72 48.06
N GLU A 662 -49.51 13.83 48.05
CA GLU A 662 -49.10 15.05 48.76
C GLU A 662 -49.05 14.84 50.29
N ALA A 663 -49.97 14.05 50.84
CA ALA A 663 -49.94 13.68 52.25
C ALA A 663 -48.73 12.80 52.61
N GLU A 664 -48.41 11.80 51.80
CA GLU A 664 -47.25 10.91 52.01
C GLU A 664 -45.94 11.70 51.97
N ILE A 665 -45.77 12.56 50.97
CA ILE A 665 -44.60 13.45 50.84
C ILE A 665 -44.47 14.34 52.09
N ALA A 666 -45.57 14.96 52.55
CA ALA A 666 -45.55 15.83 53.72
C ALA A 666 -45.19 15.08 55.01
N ILE A 667 -45.62 13.82 55.15
CA ILE A 667 -45.27 12.97 56.30
C ILE A 667 -43.76 12.73 56.31
N LEU A 668 -43.19 12.27 55.18
CA LEU A 668 -41.77 11.96 55.06
C LEU A 668 -40.88 13.21 55.22
N GLU A 669 -41.31 14.37 54.71
CA GLU A 669 -40.59 15.65 54.89
C GLU A 669 -40.62 16.17 56.34
N SER A 670 -41.58 15.72 57.15
CA SER A 670 -41.74 16.16 58.54
C SER A 670 -40.94 15.32 59.57
N GLY A 671 -40.42 14.15 59.17
CA GLY A 671 -39.70 13.20 60.03
C GLY A 671 -38.18 13.23 59.87
N GLU A 672 -37.45 12.55 60.77
CA GLU A 672 -36.02 12.24 60.55
C GLU A 672 -35.91 11.18 59.44
N CYS A 673 -35.46 11.60 58.26
CA CYS A 673 -35.43 10.79 57.05
C CYS A 673 -34.14 9.96 56.97
N VAL A 674 -34.26 8.64 57.19
CA VAL A 674 -33.20 7.65 56.93
C VAL A 674 -33.00 7.46 55.41
N GLU A 675 -31.87 6.90 54.98
CA GLU A 675 -31.53 6.76 53.56
C GLU A 675 -32.63 6.11 52.69
N GLU A 676 -33.22 5.00 53.14
CA GLU A 676 -34.33 4.35 52.41
C GLU A 676 -35.55 5.27 52.24
N ASP A 677 -35.89 6.04 53.28
CA ASP A 677 -36.98 7.02 53.24
C ASP A 677 -36.66 8.18 52.29
N ARG A 678 -35.37 8.51 52.08
CA ARG A 678 -34.95 9.56 51.13
C ARG A 678 -35.16 9.13 49.69
N VAL A 679 -34.75 7.91 49.35
CA VAL A 679 -34.97 7.35 48.01
C VAL A 679 -36.46 7.23 47.73
N HIS A 680 -37.24 6.76 48.70
CA HIS A 680 -38.70 6.67 48.56
C HIS A 680 -39.34 8.06 48.38
N LEU A 681 -39.00 9.04 49.22
CA LEU A 681 -39.47 10.42 49.10
C LEU A 681 -39.11 11.03 47.74
N MET A 682 -37.90 10.80 47.26
CA MET A 682 -37.47 11.24 45.93
C MET A 682 -38.33 10.64 44.82
N ARG A 683 -38.55 9.31 44.85
CA ARG A 683 -39.39 8.64 43.84
C ARG A 683 -40.84 9.14 43.88
N LEU A 684 -41.39 9.43 45.07
CA LEU A 684 -42.70 10.07 45.20
C LEU A 684 -42.73 11.48 44.57
N LYS A 685 -41.65 12.27 44.73
CA LYS A 685 -41.53 13.58 44.06
C LYS A 685 -41.44 13.42 42.54
N HIS A 686 -40.73 12.42 42.04
CA HIS A 686 -40.72 12.09 40.61
C HIS A 686 -42.13 11.77 40.09
N VAL A 687 -42.92 10.96 40.81
CA VAL A 687 -44.33 10.70 40.44
C VAL A 687 -45.16 11.98 40.46
N ARG A 688 -45.01 12.82 41.50
CA ARG A 688 -45.77 14.08 41.63
C ARG A 688 -45.52 15.02 40.46
N ASP A 689 -44.26 15.14 40.09
CA ASP A 689 -43.80 16.09 39.08
C ASP A 689 -43.79 15.47 37.66
N ASN A 690 -44.13 14.18 37.55
CA ASN A 690 -44.03 13.37 36.34
C ASN A 690 -42.64 13.49 35.69
N ALA A 691 -41.61 13.39 36.52
CA ALA A 691 -40.22 13.55 36.10
C ALA A 691 -39.88 12.54 35.00
N CYS A 692 -39.24 13.01 33.93
CA CYS A 692 -38.93 12.21 32.75
C CYS A 692 -40.12 11.47 32.13
N ARG A 693 -41.37 11.90 32.39
CA ARG A 693 -42.61 11.23 31.94
C ARG A 693 -42.81 9.82 32.51
N CYS A 694 -42.28 9.54 33.70
CA CYS A 694 -42.41 8.22 34.35
C CYS A 694 -43.87 7.75 34.55
N ASN A 695 -44.84 8.67 34.60
CA ASN A 695 -46.26 8.31 34.70
C ASN A 695 -46.91 7.96 33.36
N ASP A 696 -46.33 8.44 32.25
CA ASP A 696 -46.92 8.33 30.93
C ASP A 696 -46.27 7.24 30.07
N GLN A 697 -45.09 6.76 30.46
CA GLN A 697 -44.27 5.83 29.68
C GLN A 697 -44.18 4.45 30.33
N ASP A 698 -44.11 3.41 29.51
CA ASP A 698 -43.73 2.08 29.97
C ASP A 698 -42.22 2.05 30.22
N MET A 699 -41.81 1.76 31.46
CA MET A 699 -40.41 1.73 31.87
C MET A 699 -39.76 0.33 31.75
N THR A 700 -40.45 -0.64 31.17
CA THR A 700 -39.93 -2.01 30.96
C THR A 700 -38.61 -2.05 30.18
N ALA A 701 -38.34 -1.08 29.32
CA ALA A 701 -37.08 -0.94 28.58
C ALA A 701 -35.87 -0.81 29.49
N TRP A 702 -36.01 -0.25 30.70
CA TRP A 702 -34.95 -0.21 31.70
C TRP A 702 -34.54 -1.61 32.15
N ASP A 703 -35.52 -2.48 32.43
CA ASP A 703 -35.25 -3.86 32.80
C ASP A 703 -34.68 -4.66 31.62
N ILE A 704 -35.19 -4.44 30.41
CA ILE A 704 -34.70 -5.11 29.20
C ILE A 704 -33.23 -4.72 28.94
N ALA A 705 -32.89 -3.45 29.03
CA ALA A 705 -31.54 -2.98 28.78
C ALA A 705 -30.55 -3.56 29.80
N GLN A 706 -30.91 -3.56 31.09
CA GLN A 706 -30.11 -4.22 32.14
C GLN A 706 -30.02 -5.74 31.94
N LEU A 707 -31.11 -6.40 31.57
CA LEU A 707 -31.15 -7.84 31.31
C LEU A 707 -30.15 -8.22 30.21
N VAL A 708 -30.12 -7.45 29.12
CA VAL A 708 -29.15 -7.69 28.05
C VAL A 708 -27.74 -7.37 28.51
N ASP A 709 -27.51 -6.20 29.10
CA ASP A 709 -26.18 -5.78 29.52
C ASP A 709 -25.51 -6.78 30.49
N LEU A 710 -26.26 -7.21 31.51
CA LEU A 710 -25.79 -8.18 32.49
C LEU A 710 -25.66 -9.60 31.94
N ALA A 711 -26.49 -10.00 30.97
CA ALA A 711 -26.31 -11.28 30.28
C ALA A 711 -25.02 -11.28 29.44
N LEU A 712 -24.69 -10.15 28.78
CA LEU A 712 -23.44 -10.01 28.04
C LEU A 712 -22.23 -10.04 28.98
N ALA A 713 -22.30 -9.33 30.11
CA ALA A 713 -21.25 -9.39 31.12
C ALA A 713 -21.12 -10.80 31.72
N GLY A 714 -22.24 -11.50 31.95
CA GLY A 714 -22.25 -12.91 32.36
C GLY A 714 -21.53 -13.83 31.37
N ARG A 715 -21.66 -13.59 30.07
CA ARG A 715 -20.91 -14.31 29.03
C ARG A 715 -19.42 -13.98 29.09
N GLN A 716 -19.07 -12.70 29.26
CA GLN A 716 -17.69 -12.23 29.38
C GLN A 716 -16.96 -12.78 30.62
N LEU A 717 -17.70 -12.94 31.73
CA LEU A 717 -17.23 -13.56 32.97
C LEU A 717 -17.15 -15.08 32.92
N ASP A 718 -17.63 -15.71 31.83
CA ASP A 718 -17.75 -17.16 31.72
C ASP A 718 -18.71 -17.76 32.78
N TRP A 719 -19.65 -16.97 33.28
CA TRP A 719 -20.74 -17.38 34.17
C TRP A 719 -21.95 -17.91 33.39
N LEU A 720 -22.12 -17.44 32.15
CA LEU A 720 -23.11 -17.91 31.20
C LEU A 720 -22.41 -18.54 29.99
N ASP A 721 -22.90 -19.71 29.58
CA ASP A 721 -22.56 -20.30 28.29
C ASP A 721 -23.40 -19.66 27.16
N GLU A 722 -23.10 -20.04 25.92
CA GLU A 722 -23.75 -19.49 24.73
C GLU A 722 -25.26 -19.77 24.69
N ASP A 723 -25.68 -20.94 25.17
CA ASP A 723 -27.09 -21.35 25.18
C ASP A 723 -27.89 -20.52 26.20
N ARG A 724 -27.33 -20.27 27.39
CA ARG A 724 -27.95 -19.40 28.41
C ARG A 724 -27.98 -17.94 27.98
N LEU A 725 -26.90 -17.43 27.39
CA LEU A 725 -26.91 -16.10 26.80
C LEU A 725 -28.03 -15.99 25.76
N SER A 726 -28.09 -16.94 24.83
CA SER A 726 -29.13 -17.01 23.80
C SER A 726 -30.54 -16.99 24.40
N HIS A 727 -30.77 -17.74 25.48
CA HIS A 727 -32.06 -17.78 26.18
C HIS A 727 -32.50 -16.38 26.67
N TYR A 728 -31.61 -15.64 27.35
CA TYR A 728 -31.91 -14.32 27.88
C TYR A 728 -32.06 -13.27 26.77
N LEU A 729 -31.23 -13.32 25.73
CA LEU A 729 -31.38 -12.45 24.55
C LEU A 729 -32.73 -12.68 23.85
N ASP A 730 -33.17 -13.94 23.71
CA ASP A 730 -34.48 -14.26 23.15
C ASP A 730 -35.63 -13.78 24.06
N ALA A 731 -35.45 -13.82 25.38
CA ALA A 731 -36.41 -13.29 26.34
C ALA A 731 -36.53 -11.76 26.27
N ALA A 732 -35.39 -11.06 26.19
CA ALA A 732 -35.32 -9.62 26.00
C ALA A 732 -36.03 -9.17 24.71
N MET A 733 -35.78 -9.86 23.59
CA MET A 733 -36.48 -9.61 22.32
C MET A 733 -38.00 -9.75 22.44
N ARG A 734 -38.50 -10.80 23.11
CA ARG A 734 -39.94 -11.02 23.35
C ARG A 734 -40.54 -9.97 24.30
N LEU A 735 -39.77 -9.45 25.25
CA LEU A 735 -40.23 -8.35 26.11
C LEU A 735 -40.32 -7.06 25.31
N ALA A 736 -39.29 -6.73 24.53
CA ALA A 736 -39.25 -5.54 23.68
C ALA A 736 -40.44 -5.52 22.69
N GLU A 737 -40.67 -6.62 21.98
CA GLU A 737 -41.80 -6.78 21.03
C GLU A 737 -43.17 -6.63 21.69
N ARG A 738 -43.32 -7.06 22.95
CA ARG A 738 -44.61 -6.98 23.67
C ARG A 738 -44.94 -5.58 24.16
N HIS A 739 -43.93 -4.82 24.56
CA HIS A 739 -44.12 -3.55 25.27
C HIS A 739 -43.95 -2.31 24.38
N TYR A 740 -43.22 -2.42 23.27
CA TYR A 740 -42.88 -1.29 22.41
C TYR A 740 -43.15 -1.60 20.94
N SER A 741 -43.35 -0.55 20.13
CA SER A 741 -43.62 -0.70 18.70
C SER A 741 -42.51 -0.17 17.80
N SER A 742 -41.53 0.53 18.37
CA SER A 742 -40.42 1.13 17.64
C SER A 742 -39.22 1.43 18.57
N TRP A 743 -38.05 1.66 17.99
CA TRP A 743 -36.87 2.14 18.73
C TRP A 743 -37.11 3.47 19.44
N ARG A 744 -37.95 4.35 18.87
CA ARG A 744 -38.30 5.62 19.52
C ARG A 744 -39.10 5.39 20.80
N ASP A 745 -40.11 4.50 20.76
CA ASP A 745 -40.90 4.19 21.96
C ASP A 745 -40.03 3.51 23.02
N TYR A 746 -39.13 2.61 22.59
CA TYR A 746 -38.16 1.97 23.46
C TYR A 746 -37.22 2.98 24.13
N ALA A 747 -36.70 3.94 23.36
CA ALA A 747 -35.84 5.01 23.86
C ALA A 747 -36.55 5.92 24.88
N GLU A 748 -37.82 6.26 24.64
CA GLU A 748 -38.62 7.04 25.59
C GLU A 748 -38.87 6.27 26.89
N GLY A 749 -39.18 4.97 26.79
CA GLY A 749 -39.32 4.09 27.94
C GLY A 749 -38.02 3.95 28.74
N LEU A 750 -36.89 3.78 28.05
CA LEU A 750 -35.58 3.64 28.66
C LEU A 750 -35.13 4.93 29.36
N TYR A 751 -35.32 6.09 28.73
CA TYR A 751 -35.06 7.40 29.35
C TYR A 751 -35.89 7.60 30.62
N SER A 752 -37.17 7.22 30.57
CA SER A 752 -38.09 7.35 31.70
C SER A 752 -37.66 6.44 32.86
N GLY A 753 -37.32 5.19 32.57
CA GLY A 753 -36.83 4.24 33.57
C GLY A 753 -35.50 4.66 34.19
N PHE A 754 -34.52 5.02 33.36
CA PHE A 754 -33.22 5.55 33.83
C PHE A 754 -33.41 6.76 34.75
N GLY A 755 -34.27 7.70 34.39
CA GLY A 755 -34.53 8.87 35.23
C GLY A 755 -35.32 8.59 36.50
N PHE A 756 -36.13 7.54 36.53
CA PHE A 756 -36.90 7.15 37.71
C PHE A 756 -36.08 6.35 38.72
N PHE A 757 -35.26 5.40 38.26
CA PHE A 757 -34.51 4.48 39.11
C PHE A 757 -33.11 4.97 39.52
N MET A 758 -32.55 5.97 38.81
CA MET A 758 -31.29 6.61 39.21
C MET A 758 -31.42 7.35 40.55
N ASP A 759 -30.37 7.24 41.37
CA ASP A 759 -30.23 7.98 42.63
C ASP A 759 -30.12 9.50 42.44
N ASP A 760 -30.57 10.25 43.44
CA ASP A 760 -30.56 11.71 43.43
C ASP A 760 -29.17 12.25 43.80
N THR A 761 -28.33 12.36 42.77
CA THR A 761 -26.98 12.94 42.87
C THR A 761 -26.98 14.39 42.33
N PRO A 762 -26.08 15.27 42.81
CA PRO A 762 -25.93 16.62 42.25
C PRO A 762 -25.72 16.63 40.72
N GLU A 763 -25.19 15.54 40.16
CA GLU A 763 -24.90 15.37 38.74
C GLU A 763 -26.07 14.78 37.93
N ARG A 764 -27.21 14.44 38.56
CA ARG A 764 -28.35 13.76 37.92
C ARG A 764 -28.83 14.42 36.63
N GLU A 765 -29.02 15.74 36.62
CA GLU A 765 -29.47 16.47 35.43
C GLU A 765 -28.43 16.40 34.28
N ALA A 766 -27.14 16.38 34.61
CA ALA A 766 -26.08 16.21 33.61
C ALA A 766 -26.05 14.78 33.06
N PHE A 767 -26.28 13.76 33.89
CA PHE A 767 -26.43 12.38 33.43
C PHE A 767 -27.64 12.21 32.51
N LEU A 768 -28.80 12.76 32.88
CA LEU A 768 -30.01 12.73 32.05
C LEU A 768 -29.81 13.42 30.71
N LEU A 769 -29.16 14.59 30.70
CA LEU A 769 -28.85 15.29 29.46
C LEU A 769 -27.97 14.44 28.53
N ARG A 770 -26.86 13.91 29.04
CA ARG A 770 -25.96 13.04 28.26
C ARG A 770 -26.65 11.77 27.77
N PHE A 771 -27.47 11.15 28.61
CA PHE A 771 -28.19 9.94 28.23
C PHE A 771 -29.22 10.21 27.12
N ARG A 772 -29.92 11.34 27.18
CA ARG A 772 -30.83 11.79 26.11
C ARG A 772 -30.09 12.06 24.80
N GLU A 773 -28.93 12.70 24.87
CA GLU A 773 -28.06 12.95 23.72
C GLU A 773 -27.60 11.62 23.12
N ALA A 774 -27.16 10.66 23.93
CA ALA A 774 -26.79 9.31 23.49
C ALA A 774 -27.96 8.56 22.83
N LEU A 775 -29.16 8.61 23.42
CA LEU A 775 -30.36 7.99 22.83
C LEU A 775 -30.69 8.59 21.47
N SER A 776 -30.53 9.91 21.33
CA SER A 776 -30.77 10.62 20.08
C SER A 776 -29.71 10.24 19.04
N ALA A 777 -28.43 10.17 19.43
CA ALA A 777 -27.33 9.72 18.59
C ALA A 777 -27.53 8.28 18.08
N TRP A 778 -28.02 7.36 18.92
CA TRP A 778 -28.32 5.98 18.53
C TRP A 778 -29.49 5.88 17.55
N LEU A 779 -30.53 6.69 17.74
CA LEU A 779 -31.68 6.74 16.83
C LEU A 779 -31.35 7.35 15.47
N GLU A 780 -30.41 8.31 15.43
CA GLU A 780 -30.10 9.10 14.23
C GLU A 780 -28.79 8.67 13.54
N ALA A 781 -27.97 7.84 14.18
CA ALA A 781 -26.59 7.52 13.77
C ALA A 781 -25.77 8.79 13.51
N GLU A 782 -25.75 9.69 14.49
CA GLU A 782 -24.98 10.93 14.43
C GLU A 782 -24.15 11.09 15.72
N PRO A 783 -22.81 10.83 15.69
CA PRO A 783 -22.00 10.38 14.54
C PRO A 783 -22.36 8.96 14.06
N LEU A 784 -21.90 8.58 12.86
CA LEU A 784 -22.31 7.34 12.17
C LEU A 784 -22.10 6.05 12.97
N LEU A 785 -21.12 6.01 13.87
CA LEU A 785 -20.80 4.85 14.69
C LEU A 785 -21.29 4.98 16.14
N ALA A 786 -22.19 5.93 16.42
CA ALA A 786 -22.72 6.15 17.77
C ALA A 786 -23.46 4.92 18.32
N GLY A 787 -24.25 4.24 17.48
CA GLY A 787 -25.06 3.09 17.89
C GLY A 787 -25.84 2.45 16.75
N ALA A 788 -26.37 1.26 16.99
CA ALA A 788 -26.88 0.39 15.93
C ALA A 788 -28.36 0.62 15.54
N TRP A 789 -29.16 1.31 16.36
CA TRP A 789 -30.62 1.35 16.19
C TRP A 789 -31.08 1.93 14.84
N ALA A 790 -30.37 2.91 14.31
CA ALA A 790 -30.70 3.53 13.03
C ALA A 790 -30.64 2.57 11.83
N SER A 791 -29.95 1.42 11.95
CA SER A 791 -29.80 0.42 10.89
C SER A 791 -30.51 -0.91 11.18
N LEU A 792 -31.31 -0.98 12.25
CA LEU A 792 -31.94 -2.21 12.69
C LEU A 792 -33.46 -2.03 12.75
N ASP A 793 -34.21 -3.02 12.26
CA ASP A 793 -35.64 -3.06 12.52
C ASP A 793 -35.89 -3.38 14.00
N PHE A 794 -36.90 -2.73 14.60
CA PHE A 794 -37.30 -3.02 15.97
C PHE A 794 -37.87 -4.45 16.08
N PRO A 795 -37.66 -5.18 17.20
CA PRO A 795 -38.21 -6.52 17.39
C PRO A 795 -39.71 -6.62 17.07
N GLY A 796 -40.08 -7.62 16.27
CA GLY A 796 -41.47 -7.83 15.82
C GLY A 796 -41.97 -6.89 14.71
N SER A 797 -41.21 -5.85 14.34
CA SER A 797 -41.59 -4.94 13.26
C SER A 797 -41.41 -5.57 11.87
N PRO A 798 -42.21 -5.15 10.87
CA PRO A 798 -41.95 -5.51 9.48
C PRO A 798 -40.63 -4.90 9.02
N MET A 799 -39.96 -5.54 8.05
CA MET A 799 -38.73 -5.00 7.47
C MET A 799 -38.98 -3.64 6.82
N THR A 800 -38.26 -2.62 7.27
CA THR A 800 -38.36 -1.25 6.76
C THR A 800 -37.13 -0.79 5.98
N HIS A 801 -36.00 -1.48 6.21
CA HIS A 801 -34.71 -1.22 5.61
C HIS A 801 -34.59 -1.76 4.18
N TRP A 802 -33.80 -1.07 3.35
CA TRP A 802 -33.53 -1.48 1.98
C TRP A 802 -32.43 -2.53 1.91
N THR A 803 -32.61 -3.54 1.07
CA THR A 803 -31.59 -4.58 0.84
C THR A 803 -30.33 -3.96 0.23
N SER A 804 -29.18 -4.24 0.84
CA SER A 804 -27.87 -3.86 0.31
C SER A 804 -27.57 -4.58 -1.02
N LEU A 805 -26.83 -3.93 -1.93
CA LEU A 805 -26.52 -4.50 -3.25
C LEU A 805 -25.34 -5.49 -3.26
N HIS A 806 -24.63 -5.61 -2.14
CA HIS A 806 -23.51 -6.52 -1.95
C HIS A 806 -23.76 -7.48 -0.78
N VAL A 807 -23.01 -8.58 -0.75
CA VAL A 807 -23.22 -9.71 0.17
C VAL A 807 -22.71 -9.49 1.60
N ASP A 808 -21.99 -8.39 1.86
CA ASP A 808 -21.51 -8.06 3.21
C ASP A 808 -22.65 -7.49 4.09
N ILE A 809 -23.54 -8.38 4.52
CA ILE A 809 -24.60 -8.10 5.48
C ILE A 809 -24.63 -9.22 6.52
N LEU A 810 -25.19 -8.94 7.71
CA LEU A 810 -25.40 -10.02 8.68
C LEU A 810 -26.43 -11.01 8.12
N PRO A 811 -26.22 -12.32 8.33
CA PRO A 811 -27.17 -13.32 7.90
C PRO A 811 -28.49 -13.14 8.66
N GLY A 812 -29.60 -13.12 7.91
CA GLY A 812 -30.93 -13.23 8.47
C GLY A 812 -31.23 -14.63 9.01
N GLU A 813 -32.38 -14.77 9.66
CA GLU A 813 -32.90 -16.07 10.05
C GLU A 813 -33.16 -16.96 8.82
N PRO A 814 -32.98 -18.30 8.88
CA PRO A 814 -33.22 -19.21 7.75
C PRO A 814 -34.63 -19.12 7.13
N HIS A 815 -35.58 -18.53 7.86
CA HIS A 815 -36.99 -18.39 7.50
C HIS A 815 -37.37 -16.97 7.04
N ARG A 816 -36.44 -16.02 7.09
CA ARG A 816 -36.61 -14.65 6.58
C ARG A 816 -35.54 -14.43 5.50
N LEU A 817 -35.92 -14.61 4.25
CA LEU A 817 -35.06 -14.26 3.11
C LEU A 817 -34.84 -12.74 3.13
N HIS A 818 -33.58 -12.33 3.31
CA HIS A 818 -33.09 -10.97 3.10
C HIS A 818 -32.69 -10.75 1.64
#